data_AF-A0A669DPH1-F1
#
_entry.id   AF-A0A669DPH1-F1
#
_cell.length_a   1.000
_cell.length_b   1.000
_cell.length_c   1.000
_cell.angle_alpha   90.00
_cell.angle_beta   90.00
_cell.angle_gamma   90.00
#
_symmetry.space_group_name_H-M   'P 1'
#
loop_
_entity.id
_entity.type
_entity.pdbx_description
1 polymer ?
#
loop_
_entity_poly.entity_id
_entity_poly.type
_entity_poly.pdbx_seq_one_letter_code
_entity_poly.pdbx_strand_id
1 'polypeptide(L)'
;MKPLLLVTLLGLLASAFAAPGSQKVKWCVKSDQELRKCSDLAAAAPAFSCVKKENTLECIVAIKAGEADAITVDGGDIYTAGLNNYDLHPIIAEDYGTGICFNNIVSFFFIHSDLRGKKSCHTGLGKSAGWNIPIGSLVSMDVIEWGGIEDKPLEEAVSTFFHASCAPGATRGSKLCELCKGDCSRSQREPYYDYNGAFQSVCLVEGAGDVAFVKHLTVPESDKPMYELLCKDNTRAPIDNYKACSLARVPAHAVVTRKDPQLADLIWQSLDRVQTDHSFNLFSSEAYAPTKNLMFKDSTVKLVRVPPNTDSFLYLGANYMSIVHSLKKGKEHKQDRQKQLWCAVGHAETAKCDTWSINSVSDDTASIECQSAPTVEDCLKKIMRKEADAVAVDGGQVFTAGKCGLVPVMVEQYDQAPASSYYAVAVVKKGSGVTWENLKGKKSCHTGIGRTAGWNIPMGLIYNREHDCDFTKFFSSGCAPGAEPTSPFCSLCVGSGKAVGDEAKCKASADEKYYGYAGAFRCLVEGGGDVAFVKHTIVTENSDGNGPDWARNLRSSDYQLICPGKGPVEISDYATCHLAVVPAHAVVTRPDNHRKVVRILQEQQVSDESENGKNLLFKDSTKCLQEVAEGSTYEQFLGEAYMDAMKALRICSETASDLEKSCAFHTCQQG
;
A
#
# COMPACT_ATOMS: atom_id res chain seq x y z
N MET A 1 -10.18 -13.87 -76.02
CA MET A 1 -9.13 -14.90 -75.91
C MET A 1 -8.36 -14.68 -74.62
N LYS A 2 -8.20 -15.76 -73.83
CA LYS A 2 -7.31 -15.88 -72.64
C LYS A 2 -5.87 -15.42 -73.00
N PRO A 3 -4.97 -15.05 -72.05
CA PRO A 3 -5.01 -15.25 -70.60
C PRO A 3 -4.54 -14.02 -69.75
N LEU A 4 -5.31 -13.61 -68.74
CA LEU A 4 -4.84 -12.68 -67.69
C LEU A 4 -5.22 -13.18 -66.28
N LEU A 5 -5.30 -14.50 -66.11
CA LEU A 5 -5.97 -15.13 -64.96
C LEU A 5 -5.10 -16.16 -64.22
N LEU A 6 -3.77 -16.04 -64.29
CA LEU A 6 -2.86 -16.98 -63.62
C LEU A 6 -1.87 -16.35 -62.62
N VAL A 7 -1.87 -15.03 -62.40
CA VAL A 7 -0.92 -14.38 -61.48
C VAL A 7 -1.55 -13.97 -60.15
N THR A 8 -2.88 -13.95 -60.05
CA THR A 8 -3.58 -13.51 -58.82
C THR A 8 -3.97 -14.64 -57.87
N LEU A 9 -3.76 -15.92 -58.22
CA LEU A 9 -4.15 -17.06 -57.38
C LEU A 9 -3.01 -17.73 -56.58
N LEU A 10 -1.76 -17.31 -56.78
CA LEU A 10 -0.59 -17.83 -56.03
C LEU A 10 -0.04 -16.85 -54.98
N GLY A 11 -0.56 -15.62 -54.92
CA GLY A 11 -0.20 -14.62 -53.91
C GLY A 11 -1.07 -14.61 -52.64
N LEU A 12 -2.09 -15.49 -52.56
CA LEU A 12 -3.09 -15.50 -51.48
C LEU A 12 -3.07 -16.77 -50.61
N LEU A 13 -2.05 -17.62 -50.75
CA LEU A 13 -1.84 -18.81 -49.91
C LEU A 13 -0.54 -18.75 -49.07
N ALA A 14 0.07 -17.57 -48.96
CA ALA A 14 1.14 -17.28 -48.01
C ALA A 14 0.69 -16.32 -46.90
N SER A 15 -0.60 -16.33 -46.53
CA SER A 15 -0.96 -16.05 -45.15
C SER A 15 -0.49 -17.25 -44.34
N ALA A 16 0.79 -17.19 -43.97
CA ALA A 16 1.33 -18.04 -42.92
C ALA A 16 0.31 -18.02 -41.78
N PHE A 17 -0.19 -19.19 -41.42
CA PHE A 17 -0.57 -19.47 -40.05
C PHE A 17 0.67 -19.17 -39.21
N ALA A 18 0.86 -17.90 -38.86
CA ALA A 18 1.58 -17.56 -37.64
C ALA A 18 0.72 -18.22 -36.56
N ALA A 19 1.13 -19.43 -36.15
CA ALA A 19 0.78 -19.92 -34.83
C ALA A 19 0.92 -18.72 -33.89
N PRO A 20 -0.05 -18.42 -33.01
CA PRO A 20 0.11 -17.34 -32.04
C PRO A 20 1.43 -17.61 -31.34
N GLY A 21 2.46 -16.82 -31.67
CA GLY A 21 3.78 -17.01 -31.11
C GLY A 21 3.57 -16.84 -29.63
N SER A 22 3.74 -17.92 -28.86
CA SER A 22 3.59 -17.90 -27.41
C SER A 22 4.38 -16.72 -26.90
N GLN A 23 3.68 -15.71 -26.37
CA GLN A 23 4.30 -14.46 -25.93
C GLN A 23 5.38 -14.83 -24.90
N LYS A 24 6.63 -14.52 -25.21
CA LYS A 24 7.77 -14.82 -24.34
C LYS A 24 8.00 -13.67 -23.37
N VAL A 25 8.45 -14.00 -22.16
CA VAL A 25 8.92 -13.04 -21.18
C VAL A 25 10.36 -12.64 -21.53
N LYS A 26 10.58 -11.37 -21.87
CA LYS A 26 11.91 -10.80 -22.14
C LYS A 26 12.57 -10.39 -20.82
N TRP A 27 13.38 -11.27 -20.25
CA TRP A 27 14.09 -11.02 -19.00
C TRP A 27 15.32 -10.13 -19.22
N CYS A 28 15.40 -9.02 -18.52
CA CYS A 28 16.57 -8.13 -18.61
C CYS A 28 17.68 -8.57 -17.66
N VAL A 29 18.91 -8.59 -18.16
CA VAL A 29 20.13 -8.97 -17.44
C VAL A 29 21.19 -7.90 -17.59
N LYS A 30 22.07 -7.75 -16.60
CA LYS A 30 23.04 -6.64 -16.50
C LYS A 30 24.51 -7.08 -16.59
N SER A 31 24.78 -8.35 -16.91
CA SER A 31 26.15 -8.86 -17.07
C SER A 31 26.20 -10.05 -18.02
N ASP A 32 27.39 -10.39 -18.50
CA ASP A 32 27.61 -11.58 -19.33
C ASP A 32 27.31 -12.87 -18.57
N GLN A 33 27.63 -12.93 -17.27
CA GLN A 33 27.33 -14.08 -16.42
C GLN A 33 25.82 -14.27 -16.23
N GLU A 34 25.07 -13.18 -16.01
CA GLU A 34 23.61 -13.25 -15.96
C GLU A 34 23.01 -13.61 -17.33
N LEU A 35 23.56 -13.11 -18.43
CA LEU A 35 23.13 -13.48 -19.78
C LEU A 35 23.32 -14.97 -20.03
N ARG A 36 24.43 -15.54 -19.57
CA ARG A 36 24.69 -16.97 -19.66
C ARG A 36 23.64 -17.78 -18.89
N LYS A 37 23.42 -17.45 -17.61
CA LYS A 37 22.38 -18.10 -16.78
C LYS A 37 20.98 -17.95 -17.36
N CYS A 38 20.65 -16.77 -17.88
CA CYS A 38 19.35 -16.53 -18.51
C CYS A 38 19.19 -17.34 -19.80
N SER A 39 20.27 -17.51 -20.59
CA SER A 39 20.22 -18.32 -21.81
C SER A 39 19.97 -19.80 -21.48
N ASP A 40 20.59 -20.30 -20.41
CA ASP A 40 20.37 -21.65 -19.92
C ASP A 40 18.94 -21.82 -19.37
N LEU A 41 18.39 -20.80 -18.70
CA LEU A 41 16.97 -20.75 -18.33
C LEU A 41 16.06 -20.79 -19.57
N ALA A 42 16.33 -19.99 -20.60
CA ALA A 42 15.53 -19.94 -21.82
C ALA A 42 15.56 -21.26 -22.61
N ALA A 43 16.66 -22.02 -22.50
CA ALA A 43 16.77 -23.36 -23.06
C ALA A 43 15.93 -24.39 -22.29
N ALA A 44 15.91 -24.30 -20.95
CA ALA A 44 15.10 -25.18 -20.09
C ALA A 44 13.60 -24.81 -20.08
N ALA A 45 13.30 -23.52 -20.22
CA ALA A 45 11.96 -22.94 -20.18
C ALA A 45 11.75 -21.98 -21.37
N PRO A 46 11.23 -22.46 -22.52
CA PRO A 46 11.09 -21.68 -23.75
C PRO A 46 10.17 -20.45 -23.66
N ALA A 47 9.48 -20.28 -22.54
CA ALA A 47 8.70 -19.08 -22.21
C ALA A 47 9.56 -17.83 -21.99
N PHE A 48 10.88 -17.98 -21.79
CA PHE A 48 11.79 -16.86 -21.57
C PHE A 48 12.65 -16.52 -22.79
N SER A 49 13.09 -15.27 -22.83
CA SER A 49 14.15 -14.76 -23.70
C SER A 49 14.95 -13.70 -22.94
N CYS A 50 16.19 -13.44 -23.34
CA CYS A 50 17.12 -12.63 -22.56
C CYS A 50 17.51 -11.34 -23.28
N VAL A 51 17.48 -10.22 -22.57
CA VAL A 51 17.90 -8.90 -23.07
C VAL A 51 19.04 -8.39 -22.18
N LYS A 52 20.25 -8.29 -22.74
CA LYS A 52 21.41 -7.74 -22.01
C LYS A 52 21.42 -6.21 -22.10
N LYS A 53 21.67 -5.57 -20.96
CA LYS A 53 22.01 -4.15 -20.82
C LYS A 53 23.26 -4.00 -19.94
N GLU A 54 23.81 -2.80 -19.82
CA GLU A 54 25.06 -2.58 -19.08
C GLU A 54 24.87 -2.45 -17.56
N ASN A 55 23.68 -2.09 -17.11
CA ASN A 55 23.37 -1.84 -15.70
C ASN A 55 21.86 -1.92 -15.42
N THR A 56 21.48 -1.87 -14.13
CA THR A 56 20.08 -1.94 -13.71
C THR A 56 19.23 -0.80 -14.30
N LEU A 57 19.77 0.42 -14.40
CA LEU A 57 19.01 1.58 -14.89
C LEU A 57 18.64 1.41 -16.36
N GLU A 58 19.56 0.94 -17.20
CA GLU A 58 19.27 0.63 -18.60
C GLU A 58 18.24 -0.49 -18.75
N CYS A 59 18.22 -1.47 -17.84
CA CYS A 59 17.14 -2.45 -17.81
C CYS A 59 15.78 -1.83 -17.44
N ILE A 60 15.73 -0.93 -16.47
CA ILE A 60 14.51 -0.18 -16.12
C ILE A 60 14.02 0.64 -17.33
N VAL A 61 14.92 1.35 -18.01
CA VAL A 61 14.63 2.10 -19.24
C VAL A 61 14.10 1.17 -20.34
N ALA A 62 14.77 0.03 -20.56
CA ALA A 62 14.36 -0.95 -21.56
C ALA A 62 12.98 -1.55 -21.26
N ILE A 63 12.65 -1.78 -19.99
CA ILE A 63 11.33 -2.24 -19.59
C ILE A 63 10.30 -1.14 -19.83
N LYS A 64 10.58 0.12 -19.49
CA LYS A 64 9.68 1.23 -19.82
C LYS A 64 9.44 1.34 -21.32
N ALA A 65 10.48 1.19 -22.14
CA ALA A 65 10.42 1.26 -23.60
C ALA A 65 9.76 0.04 -24.26
N GLY A 66 9.44 -1.02 -23.51
CA GLY A 66 8.90 -2.26 -24.09
C GLY A 66 9.94 -3.16 -24.74
N GLU A 67 11.23 -2.87 -24.61
CA GLU A 67 12.34 -3.67 -25.13
C GLU A 67 12.57 -4.93 -24.29
N ALA A 68 12.44 -4.82 -22.97
CA ALA A 68 12.43 -5.93 -22.01
C ALA A 68 11.11 -5.93 -21.22
N ASP A 69 10.84 -6.98 -20.45
CA ASP A 69 9.57 -7.14 -19.72
C ASP A 69 9.73 -7.14 -18.20
N ALA A 70 10.83 -7.70 -17.68
CA ALA A 70 11.04 -7.85 -16.25
C ALA A 70 12.52 -7.85 -15.86
N ILE A 71 12.78 -7.45 -14.61
CA ILE A 71 14.08 -7.58 -13.95
C ILE A 71 13.88 -7.71 -12.44
N THR A 72 14.70 -8.51 -11.76
CA THR A 72 14.78 -8.52 -10.29
C THR A 72 15.69 -7.41 -9.78
N VAL A 73 15.21 -6.59 -8.85
CA VAL A 73 15.91 -5.41 -8.35
C VAL A 73 15.84 -5.28 -6.83
N ASP A 74 16.84 -4.62 -6.25
CA ASP A 74 16.84 -4.29 -4.81
C ASP A 74 15.97 -3.07 -4.51
N GLY A 75 15.65 -2.84 -3.24
CA GLY A 75 14.71 -1.79 -2.86
C GLY A 75 15.09 -0.36 -3.28
N GLY A 76 16.38 -0.05 -3.46
CA GLY A 76 16.82 1.24 -4.00
C GLY A 76 16.48 1.40 -5.48
N ASP A 77 16.67 0.33 -6.23
CA ASP A 77 16.31 0.27 -7.64
C ASP A 77 14.78 0.15 -7.82
N ILE A 78 14.02 -0.47 -6.90
CA ILE A 78 12.54 -0.45 -6.88
C ILE A 78 12.01 0.99 -6.75
N TYR A 79 12.61 1.78 -5.84
CA TYR A 79 12.26 3.20 -5.70
C TYR A 79 12.49 3.94 -7.02
N THR A 80 13.67 3.74 -7.61
CA THR A 80 14.03 4.37 -8.89
C THR A 80 13.07 3.96 -10.00
N ALA A 81 12.78 2.66 -10.13
CA ALA A 81 11.86 2.11 -11.12
C ALA A 81 10.42 2.63 -10.98
N GLY A 82 10.01 3.01 -9.77
CA GLY A 82 8.70 3.59 -9.50
C GLY A 82 8.59 5.10 -9.73
N LEU A 83 9.68 5.81 -10.03
CA LEU A 83 9.62 7.24 -10.34
C LEU A 83 8.79 7.47 -11.61
N ASN A 84 8.10 8.61 -11.70
CA ASN A 84 7.17 8.95 -12.80
C ASN A 84 7.74 8.74 -14.21
N ASN A 85 9.06 8.94 -14.39
CA ASN A 85 9.71 8.75 -15.70
C ASN A 85 9.74 7.29 -16.16
N TYR A 86 9.69 6.34 -15.23
CA TYR A 86 9.71 4.90 -15.52
C TYR A 86 8.37 4.25 -15.23
N ASP A 87 7.74 4.57 -14.09
CA ASP A 87 6.40 4.11 -13.69
C ASP A 87 6.25 2.57 -13.72
N LEU A 88 7.31 1.86 -13.28
CA LEU A 88 7.29 0.42 -13.10
C LEU A 88 6.82 0.07 -11.68
N HIS A 89 6.35 -1.16 -11.48
CA HIS A 89 5.88 -1.62 -10.18
C HIS A 89 6.35 -3.05 -9.88
N PRO A 90 6.53 -3.39 -8.59
CA PRO A 90 6.85 -4.75 -8.17
C PRO A 90 5.63 -5.66 -8.32
N ILE A 91 5.87 -6.88 -8.78
CA ILE A 91 4.83 -7.91 -8.97
C ILE A 91 5.12 -9.22 -8.24
N ILE A 92 6.40 -9.48 -7.94
CA ILE A 92 6.85 -10.73 -7.32
C ILE A 92 7.99 -10.40 -6.36
N ALA A 93 7.89 -10.80 -5.11
CA ALA A 93 8.92 -10.65 -4.10
C ALA A 93 9.70 -11.95 -3.92
N GLU A 94 11.00 -11.86 -3.63
CA GLU A 94 11.78 -12.99 -3.13
C GLU A 94 11.43 -13.31 -1.67
N ASP A 95 11.31 -14.58 -1.31
CA ASP A 95 11.19 -15.04 0.07
C ASP A 95 12.41 -15.89 0.44
N TYR A 96 13.09 -15.52 1.51
CA TYR A 96 14.33 -16.14 1.98
C TYR A 96 14.10 -17.20 3.08
N GLY A 97 12.86 -17.67 3.25
CA GLY A 97 12.50 -18.72 4.22
C GLY A 97 12.13 -18.19 5.62
N THR A 98 12.44 -16.94 5.90
CA THR A 98 11.97 -16.21 7.09
C THR A 98 10.81 -15.27 6.77
N GLY A 99 10.28 -15.25 5.54
CA GLY A 99 9.29 -14.31 5.04
C GLY A 99 9.91 -13.14 4.25
N ILE A 100 9.07 -12.42 3.50
CA ILE A 100 9.46 -11.34 2.56
C ILE A 100 10.00 -10.06 3.23
N CYS A 101 9.84 -9.94 4.56
CA CYS A 101 10.12 -8.72 5.33
C CYS A 101 11.33 -8.80 6.27
N PHE A 102 12.02 -9.92 6.33
CA PHE A 102 12.97 -10.21 7.42
C PHE A 102 14.44 -9.87 7.11
N ASN A 103 14.71 -9.12 6.04
CA ASN A 103 16.06 -8.62 5.78
C ASN A 103 16.38 -7.44 6.69
N ASN A 104 17.02 -7.73 7.81
CA ASN A 104 17.66 -6.71 8.63
C ASN A 104 18.95 -6.26 7.94
N ILE A 105 19.08 -4.95 7.72
CA ILE A 105 20.32 -4.32 7.29
C ILE A 105 21.16 -4.07 8.50
N VAL A 106 22.37 -4.57 8.43
CA VAL A 106 23.32 -4.53 9.52
C VAL A 106 24.63 -3.92 9.04
N SER A 107 25.25 -3.17 9.93
CA SER A 107 26.62 -2.70 9.79
C SER A 107 27.52 -3.70 10.52
N PHE A 108 28.52 -4.23 9.84
CA PHE A 108 29.54 -5.08 10.45
C PHE A 108 30.80 -4.26 10.70
N PHE A 109 31.38 -4.36 11.89
CA PHE A 109 32.49 -3.50 12.31
C PHE A 109 33.64 -4.28 12.94
N PHE A 110 34.88 -3.79 12.75
CA PHE A 110 36.06 -4.22 13.51
C PHE A 110 36.38 -3.26 14.68
N ILE A 111 36.07 -3.69 15.91
CA ILE A 111 36.77 -3.28 17.15
C ILE A 111 36.55 -1.81 17.65
N HIS A 112 36.07 -0.85 16.87
CA HIS A 112 35.76 0.56 17.30
C HIS A 112 34.27 0.97 17.11
N SER A 113 33.80 2.06 17.74
CA SER A 113 32.38 2.50 17.66
C SER A 113 32.18 3.74 16.77
N ASP A 114 33.22 4.53 16.50
CA ASP A 114 33.13 5.72 15.65
C ASP A 114 33.44 5.39 14.18
N LEU A 115 32.51 5.77 13.29
CA LEU A 115 32.58 5.59 11.83
C LEU A 115 33.35 6.74 11.13
N ARG A 116 33.53 7.88 11.79
CA ARG A 116 34.18 9.04 11.18
C ARG A 116 35.65 8.75 10.89
N GLY A 117 36.09 9.07 9.67
CA GLY A 117 37.46 8.82 9.22
C GLY A 117 37.81 7.33 9.05
N LYS A 118 36.83 6.43 9.10
CA LYS A 118 37.03 5.00 8.83
C LYS A 118 36.96 4.68 7.36
N LYS A 119 37.39 3.47 7.00
CA LYS A 119 37.30 2.92 5.65
C LYS A 119 36.01 2.10 5.52
N SER A 120 35.21 2.32 4.48
CA SER A 120 33.88 1.70 4.37
C SER A 120 33.65 0.90 3.07
N CYS A 121 32.92 -0.21 3.21
CA CYS A 121 32.57 -1.12 2.12
C CYS A 121 31.05 -1.10 1.90
N HIS A 122 30.63 -0.79 0.67
CA HIS A 122 29.22 -0.64 0.30
C HIS A 122 28.87 -1.60 -0.83
N THR A 123 27.67 -2.20 -0.79
CA THR A 123 27.21 -3.11 -1.88
C THR A 123 27.03 -2.41 -3.23
N GLY A 124 26.97 -1.08 -3.24
CA GLY A 124 26.76 -0.25 -4.43
C GLY A 124 25.96 1.01 -4.11
N LEU A 125 26.30 2.10 -4.81
CA LEU A 125 25.64 3.40 -4.73
C LEU A 125 24.14 3.25 -5.05
N GLY A 126 23.29 3.83 -4.21
CA GLY A 126 21.83 3.78 -4.37
C GLY A 126 21.15 2.46 -3.98
N LYS A 127 21.89 1.40 -3.61
CA LYS A 127 21.28 0.15 -3.11
C LYS A 127 20.76 0.32 -1.68
N SER A 128 19.70 -0.41 -1.31
CA SER A 128 19.09 -0.32 0.02
C SER A 128 20.08 -0.56 1.16
N ALA A 129 20.73 -1.73 1.16
CA ALA A 129 21.57 -2.19 2.27
C ALA A 129 22.93 -1.50 2.34
N GLY A 130 23.54 -1.26 1.18
CA GLY A 130 24.88 -0.69 1.12
C GLY A 130 24.92 0.83 1.11
N TRP A 131 23.83 1.54 0.77
CA TRP A 131 23.88 3.00 0.64
C TRP A 131 22.70 3.71 1.29
N ASN A 132 21.47 3.51 0.80
CA ASN A 132 20.34 4.36 1.19
C ASN A 132 20.05 4.29 2.69
N ILE A 133 20.00 3.08 3.25
CA ILE A 133 19.74 2.90 4.68
C ILE A 133 20.91 3.36 5.55
N PRO A 134 22.16 2.91 5.35
CA PRO A 134 23.24 3.35 6.22
C PRO A 134 23.51 4.84 6.11
N ILE A 135 23.64 5.41 4.91
CA ILE A 135 23.91 6.84 4.75
C ILE A 135 22.71 7.66 5.22
N GLY A 136 21.49 7.25 4.87
CA GLY A 136 20.29 7.99 5.28
C GLY A 136 20.06 7.95 6.77
N SER A 137 20.37 6.83 7.44
CA SER A 137 20.36 6.74 8.90
C SER A 137 21.38 7.71 9.50
N LEU A 138 22.62 7.71 9.02
CA LEU A 138 23.68 8.59 9.53
C LEU A 138 23.38 10.08 9.33
N VAL A 139 22.77 10.44 8.20
CA VAL A 139 22.28 11.82 7.96
C VAL A 139 21.10 12.14 8.88
N SER A 140 20.13 11.24 9.04
CA SER A 140 18.94 11.47 9.86
C SER A 140 19.23 11.58 11.37
N MET A 141 20.33 10.97 11.82
CA MET A 141 20.82 11.03 13.20
C MET A 141 21.82 12.18 13.42
N ASP A 142 21.99 13.07 12.42
CA ASP A 142 22.95 14.18 12.43
C ASP A 142 24.41 13.75 12.67
N VAL A 143 24.76 12.49 12.33
CA VAL A 143 26.15 11.98 12.41
C VAL A 143 26.97 12.45 11.20
N ILE A 144 26.34 12.44 10.01
CA ILE A 144 26.87 13.10 8.81
C ILE A 144 26.17 14.45 8.69
N GLU A 145 26.93 15.52 8.92
CA GLU A 145 26.46 16.89 8.73
C GLU A 145 26.31 17.19 7.24
N TRP A 146 25.08 17.28 6.76
CA TRP A 146 24.76 17.60 5.37
C TRP A 146 23.58 18.58 5.29
N GLY A 147 23.83 19.76 4.73
CA GLY A 147 22.84 20.83 4.61
C GLY A 147 21.79 20.62 3.52
N GLY A 148 21.88 19.51 2.77
CA GLY A 148 21.00 19.17 1.66
C GLY A 148 21.66 19.31 0.29
N ILE A 149 20.94 18.87 -0.74
CA ILE A 149 21.48 18.78 -2.11
C ILE A 149 21.79 20.15 -2.75
N GLU A 150 21.15 21.20 -2.26
CA GLU A 150 21.41 22.59 -2.68
C GLU A 150 22.75 23.12 -2.18
N ASP A 151 23.29 22.57 -1.09
CA ASP A 151 24.60 22.95 -0.56
C ASP A 151 25.71 22.20 -1.31
N LYS A 152 25.62 20.88 -1.35
CA LYS A 152 26.55 20.01 -2.09
C LYS A 152 25.93 18.62 -2.33
N PRO A 153 26.44 17.86 -3.32
CA PRO A 153 26.04 16.47 -3.51
C PRO A 153 26.26 15.64 -2.24
N LEU A 154 25.34 14.71 -1.97
CA LEU A 154 25.44 13.82 -0.82
C LEU A 154 26.75 13.01 -0.84
N GLU A 155 27.13 12.53 -2.02
CA GLU A 155 28.35 11.76 -2.25
C GLU A 155 29.60 12.51 -1.78
N GLU A 156 29.62 13.84 -1.91
CA GLU A 156 30.72 14.68 -1.44
C GLU A 156 30.76 14.76 0.09
N ALA A 157 29.60 14.88 0.75
CA ALA A 157 29.50 14.84 2.20
C ALA A 157 29.97 13.49 2.76
N VAL A 158 29.55 12.38 2.14
CA VAL A 158 30.00 11.01 2.51
C VAL A 158 31.49 10.84 2.26
N SER A 159 32.02 11.35 1.15
CA SER A 159 33.46 11.33 0.82
C SER A 159 34.31 12.10 1.84
N THR A 160 33.73 13.07 2.53
CA THR A 160 34.40 13.84 3.59
C THR A 160 34.34 13.11 4.93
N PHE A 161 33.26 12.34 5.17
CA PHE A 161 33.04 11.62 6.40
C PHE A 161 33.93 10.37 6.53
N PHE A 162 34.01 9.54 5.48
CA PHE A 162 34.90 8.38 5.44
C PHE A 162 36.28 8.76 4.92
N HIS A 163 37.31 8.04 5.37
CA HIS A 163 38.67 8.26 4.88
C HIS A 163 38.83 7.81 3.42
N ALA A 164 38.35 6.60 3.12
CA ALA A 164 38.28 5.99 1.80
C ALA A 164 37.15 4.96 1.78
N SER A 165 36.54 4.71 0.63
CA SER A 165 35.46 3.72 0.50
C SER A 165 35.57 2.90 -0.78
N CYS A 166 34.87 1.77 -0.81
CA CYS A 166 34.41 1.19 -2.06
C CYS A 166 32.88 1.25 -2.12
N ALA A 167 32.36 2.14 -2.97
CA ALA A 167 30.96 2.32 -3.29
C ALA A 167 30.74 2.21 -4.81
N PRO A 168 30.59 0.97 -5.32
CA PRO A 168 30.40 0.72 -6.74
C PRO A 168 29.24 1.54 -7.32
N GLY A 169 29.49 2.29 -8.40
CA GLY A 169 28.58 3.25 -9.02
C GLY A 169 28.93 4.71 -8.77
N ALA A 170 29.83 5.00 -7.83
CA ALA A 170 30.33 6.35 -7.62
C ALA A 170 31.29 6.79 -8.75
N THR A 171 31.59 8.09 -8.79
CA THR A 171 32.51 8.66 -9.78
C THR A 171 33.89 8.03 -9.66
N ARG A 172 34.40 7.46 -10.75
CA ARG A 172 35.73 6.83 -10.80
C ARG A 172 36.82 7.82 -10.39
N GLY A 173 37.72 7.39 -9.52
CA GLY A 173 38.81 8.22 -8.98
C GLY A 173 38.43 9.11 -7.80
N SER A 174 37.16 9.09 -7.36
CA SER A 174 36.76 9.70 -6.08
C SER A 174 37.18 8.84 -4.88
N LYS A 175 37.19 9.44 -3.69
CA LYS A 175 37.40 8.72 -2.41
C LYS A 175 36.41 7.56 -2.21
N LEU A 176 35.22 7.65 -2.82
CA LEU A 176 34.22 6.59 -2.75
C LEU A 176 34.57 5.35 -3.58
N CYS A 177 35.52 5.45 -4.51
CA CYS A 177 36.01 4.32 -5.31
C CYS A 177 37.44 3.93 -4.97
N GLU A 178 38.08 4.60 -4.01
CA GLU A 178 39.51 4.44 -3.71
C GLU A 178 39.86 3.02 -3.23
N LEU A 179 38.95 2.36 -2.50
CA LEU A 179 39.15 0.99 -2.06
C LEU A 179 38.68 -0.05 -3.09
N CYS A 180 37.99 0.34 -4.16
CA CYS A 180 37.50 -0.62 -5.15
C CYS A 180 38.64 -1.21 -5.96
N LYS A 181 38.53 -2.49 -6.35
CA LYS A 181 39.61 -3.22 -7.04
C LYS A 181 39.46 -3.20 -8.56
N GLY A 182 38.22 -3.11 -9.04
CA GLY A 182 37.88 -3.09 -10.46
C GLY A 182 37.65 -1.68 -10.98
N ASP A 183 36.61 -1.54 -11.79
CA ASP A 183 36.22 -0.28 -12.43
C ASP A 183 35.26 0.57 -11.59
N CYS A 184 34.95 0.15 -10.36
CA CYS A 184 33.93 0.75 -9.50
C CYS A 184 32.53 0.76 -10.15
N SER A 185 32.22 -0.12 -11.10
CA SER A 185 30.88 -0.19 -11.72
C SER A 185 29.87 -0.93 -10.85
N ARG A 186 28.56 -0.63 -11.00
CA ARG A 186 27.46 -1.41 -10.39
C ARG A 186 27.22 -2.73 -11.14
N SER A 187 28.28 -3.49 -11.39
CA SER A 187 28.26 -4.76 -12.11
C SER A 187 29.30 -5.72 -11.57
N GLN A 188 29.24 -6.98 -11.98
CA GLN A 188 30.22 -8.00 -11.58
C GLN A 188 31.63 -7.77 -12.15
N ARG A 189 31.84 -6.72 -12.96
CA ARG A 189 33.18 -6.23 -13.35
C ARG A 189 33.96 -5.63 -12.18
N GLU A 190 33.25 -5.13 -11.17
CA GLU A 190 33.83 -4.71 -9.89
C GLU A 190 33.76 -5.87 -8.89
N PRO A 191 34.91 -6.45 -8.49
CA PRO A 191 34.91 -7.58 -7.55
C PRO A 191 34.25 -7.28 -6.20
N TYR A 192 34.22 -6.02 -5.75
CA TYR A 192 33.63 -5.63 -4.46
C TYR A 192 32.15 -5.25 -4.59
N TYR A 193 31.54 -5.46 -5.76
CA TYR A 193 30.14 -5.22 -5.99
C TYR A 193 29.22 -6.25 -5.29
N ASP A 194 28.04 -5.77 -4.90
CA ASP A 194 26.99 -6.55 -4.25
C ASP A 194 27.38 -7.06 -2.84
N TYR A 195 26.49 -7.84 -2.20
CA TYR A 195 26.64 -8.28 -0.82
C TYR A 195 27.91 -9.09 -0.58
N ASN A 196 28.19 -10.06 -1.46
CA ASN A 196 29.38 -10.91 -1.33
C ASN A 196 30.66 -10.11 -1.62
N GLY A 197 30.63 -9.14 -2.55
CA GLY A 197 31.74 -8.23 -2.79
C GLY A 197 32.05 -7.36 -1.58
N ALA A 198 31.04 -6.71 -1.01
CA ALA A 198 31.23 -5.82 0.14
C ALA A 198 31.68 -6.56 1.42
N PHE A 199 31.25 -7.81 1.63
CA PHE A 199 31.60 -8.62 2.80
C PHE A 199 32.78 -9.57 2.57
N GLN A 200 32.63 -10.49 1.61
CA GLN A 200 33.44 -11.71 1.46
C GLN A 200 34.65 -11.51 0.53
N SER A 201 34.48 -10.71 -0.52
CA SER A 201 35.52 -10.40 -1.49
C SER A 201 36.28 -9.15 -1.03
N VAL A 202 37.32 -9.41 -0.23
CA VAL A 202 38.47 -8.53 0.00
C VAL A 202 38.23 -7.23 0.79
N CYS A 203 37.09 -6.54 0.64
CA CYS A 203 36.93 -5.20 1.22
C CYS A 203 37.00 -5.24 2.76
N LEU A 204 36.19 -6.07 3.43
CA LEU A 204 36.28 -6.21 4.90
C LEU A 204 37.29 -7.29 5.33
N VAL A 205 37.33 -8.44 4.64
CA VAL A 205 38.13 -9.62 5.03
C VAL A 205 39.64 -9.45 4.82
N GLU A 206 40.10 -8.75 3.77
CA GLU A 206 41.54 -8.47 3.58
C GLU A 206 41.97 -7.17 4.28
N GLY A 207 41.12 -6.59 5.16
CA GLY A 207 41.44 -5.39 5.95
C GLY A 207 41.44 -4.07 5.16
N ALA A 208 40.87 -4.05 3.95
CA ALA A 208 40.79 -2.84 3.15
C ALA A 208 39.81 -1.81 3.78
N GLY A 209 38.72 -2.26 4.39
CA GLY A 209 37.71 -1.47 5.11
C GLY A 209 37.60 -1.84 6.59
N ASP A 210 37.13 -0.90 7.41
CA ASP A 210 36.84 -1.09 8.84
C ASP A 210 35.38 -1.48 9.09
N VAL A 211 34.48 -1.14 8.15
CA VAL A 211 33.04 -1.37 8.22
C VAL A 211 32.48 -1.86 6.88
N ALA A 212 31.54 -2.82 6.92
CA ALA A 212 30.75 -3.21 5.75
C ALA A 212 29.25 -3.09 6.00
N PHE A 213 28.55 -2.48 5.05
CA PHE A 213 27.10 -2.32 5.09
C PHE A 213 26.42 -3.37 4.20
N VAL A 214 25.89 -4.44 4.80
CA VAL A 214 25.26 -5.56 4.07
C VAL A 214 24.03 -6.11 4.82
N LYS A 215 23.40 -7.17 4.29
CA LYS A 215 22.31 -7.88 4.97
C LYS A 215 22.85 -8.85 6.02
N HIS A 216 22.04 -9.17 7.03
CA HIS A 216 22.40 -10.16 8.05
C HIS A 216 22.70 -11.57 7.48
N LEU A 217 22.11 -11.93 6.34
CA LEU A 217 22.32 -13.21 5.64
C LEU A 217 23.66 -13.31 4.89
N THR A 218 24.44 -12.23 4.82
CA THR A 218 25.67 -12.24 4.02
C THR A 218 26.81 -13.01 4.69
N VAL A 219 26.83 -13.08 6.03
CA VAL A 219 27.92 -13.68 6.80
C VAL A 219 27.71 -15.19 6.94
N PRO A 220 28.65 -16.04 6.46
CA PRO A 220 28.58 -17.48 6.68
C PRO A 220 28.60 -17.84 8.17
N GLU A 221 27.91 -18.91 8.55
CA GLU A 221 27.84 -19.38 9.95
C GLU A 221 29.23 -19.60 10.58
N SER A 222 30.18 -20.12 9.81
CA SER A 222 31.58 -20.32 10.26
C SER A 222 32.27 -19.02 10.66
N ASP A 223 31.87 -17.91 10.05
CA ASP A 223 32.57 -16.64 10.12
C ASP A 223 31.92 -15.69 11.13
N LYS A 224 30.67 -15.98 11.55
CA LYS A 224 29.93 -15.14 12.50
C LYS A 224 30.70 -14.79 13.78
N PRO A 225 31.47 -15.71 14.41
CA PRO A 225 32.21 -15.38 15.63
C PRO A 225 33.31 -14.33 15.44
N MET A 226 33.71 -14.03 14.20
CA MET A 226 34.78 -13.09 13.89
C MET A 226 34.31 -11.64 13.72
N TYR A 227 33.00 -11.40 13.67
CA TYR A 227 32.43 -10.07 13.39
C TYR A 227 31.32 -9.69 14.39
N GLU A 228 31.15 -8.40 14.60
CA GLU A 228 30.10 -7.82 15.44
C GLU A 228 29.20 -6.89 14.63
N LEU A 229 27.96 -6.73 15.10
CA LEU A 229 27.02 -5.74 14.60
C LEU A 229 27.26 -4.39 15.28
N LEU A 230 27.15 -3.30 14.52
CA LEU A 230 27.05 -1.95 15.07
C LEU A 230 25.59 -1.50 15.13
N CYS A 231 25.09 -1.23 16.33
CA CYS A 231 23.71 -0.84 16.60
C CYS A 231 23.52 0.69 16.53
N LYS A 232 22.27 1.16 16.41
CA LYS A 232 21.94 2.60 16.31
C LYS A 232 22.30 3.41 17.55
N ASP A 233 22.28 2.77 18.71
CA ASP A 233 22.62 3.35 20.01
C ASP A 233 24.15 3.33 20.28
N ASN A 234 24.96 3.10 19.25
CA ASN A 234 26.42 2.94 19.32
C ASN A 234 26.89 1.74 20.16
N THR A 235 25.99 0.80 20.50
CA THR A 235 26.37 -0.47 21.11
C THR A 235 26.75 -1.50 20.05
N ARG A 236 27.25 -2.65 20.51
CA ARG A 236 27.55 -3.80 19.65
C ARG A 236 26.81 -5.03 20.10
N ALA A 237 26.52 -5.89 19.13
CA ALA A 237 25.89 -7.17 19.39
C ALA A 237 26.46 -8.28 18.50
N PRO A 238 26.38 -9.55 18.93
CA PRO A 238 26.65 -10.68 18.05
C PRO A 238 25.75 -10.66 16.81
N ILE A 239 26.21 -11.26 15.71
CA ILE A 239 25.49 -11.28 14.43
C ILE A 239 24.08 -11.86 14.55
N ASP A 240 23.89 -12.86 15.41
CA ASP A 240 22.58 -13.48 15.62
C ASP A 240 21.55 -12.54 16.27
N ASN A 241 22.00 -11.43 16.88
CA ASN A 241 21.12 -10.43 17.49
C ASN A 241 20.64 -9.35 16.49
N TYR A 242 20.75 -9.61 15.19
CA TYR A 242 20.36 -8.68 14.12
C TYR A 242 18.91 -8.16 14.22
N LYS A 243 18.01 -8.90 14.89
CA LYS A 243 16.62 -8.49 15.08
C LYS A 243 16.48 -7.30 16.03
N ALA A 244 17.34 -7.22 17.04
CA ALA A 244 17.39 -6.11 18.00
C ALA A 244 18.44 -5.05 17.61
N CYS A 245 19.51 -5.46 16.92
CA CYS A 245 20.60 -4.60 16.49
C CYS A 245 20.67 -4.52 14.96
N SER A 246 19.95 -3.55 14.37
CA SER A 246 20.00 -3.27 12.93
C SER A 246 19.73 -1.80 12.61
N LEU A 247 20.15 -1.36 11.42
CA LEU A 247 19.90 0.00 10.94
C LEU A 247 18.48 0.16 10.39
N ALA A 248 17.95 -0.86 9.71
CA ALA A 248 16.56 -0.90 9.32
C ALA A 248 16.15 -2.33 8.93
N ARG A 249 14.83 -2.57 8.98
CA ARG A 249 14.19 -3.66 8.24
C ARG A 249 13.86 -3.16 6.84
N VAL A 250 14.16 -3.98 5.83
CA VAL A 250 13.84 -3.66 4.43
C VAL A 250 13.15 -4.82 3.74
N PRO A 251 12.28 -4.54 2.77
CA PRO A 251 11.67 -5.59 1.98
C PRO A 251 12.70 -6.37 1.17
N ALA A 252 12.30 -7.57 0.75
CA ALA A 252 13.02 -8.38 -0.19
C ALA A 252 13.22 -7.69 -1.55
N HIS A 253 14.17 -8.21 -2.34
CA HIS A 253 14.25 -7.84 -3.74
C HIS A 253 12.98 -8.28 -4.46
N ALA A 254 12.62 -7.58 -5.53
CA ALA A 254 11.39 -7.84 -6.26
C ALA A 254 11.60 -7.80 -7.77
N VAL A 255 10.81 -8.59 -8.48
CA VAL A 255 10.64 -8.48 -9.93
C VAL A 255 9.75 -7.29 -10.20
N VAL A 256 10.25 -6.35 -11.00
CA VAL A 256 9.48 -5.18 -11.46
C VAL A 256 9.12 -5.29 -12.93
N THR A 257 7.95 -4.78 -13.29
CA THR A 257 7.47 -4.72 -14.68
C THR A 257 6.62 -3.46 -14.93
N ARG A 258 6.14 -3.29 -16.16
CA ARG A 258 5.18 -2.23 -16.54
C ARG A 258 3.80 -2.51 -15.94
N LYS A 259 3.00 -1.47 -15.75
CA LYS A 259 1.58 -1.57 -15.35
C LYS A 259 0.70 -2.23 -16.41
N ASP A 260 0.81 -3.54 -16.51
CA ASP A 260 0.06 -4.41 -17.42
C ASP A 260 -0.30 -5.71 -16.68
N PRO A 261 -1.56 -5.89 -16.26
CA PRO A 261 -1.99 -7.08 -15.53
C PRO A 261 -1.75 -8.38 -16.28
N GLN A 262 -1.93 -8.40 -17.60
CA GLN A 262 -1.74 -9.60 -18.42
C GLN A 262 -0.27 -9.99 -18.48
N LEU A 263 0.62 -9.00 -18.63
CA LEU A 263 2.06 -9.22 -18.58
C LEU A 263 2.50 -9.70 -17.18
N ALA A 264 1.97 -9.11 -16.12
CA ALA A 264 2.26 -9.53 -14.75
C ALA A 264 1.84 -10.99 -14.50
N ASP A 265 0.66 -11.38 -14.98
CA ASP A 265 0.18 -12.77 -14.94
C ASP A 265 1.08 -13.71 -15.74
N LEU A 266 1.49 -13.31 -16.95
CA LEU A 266 2.40 -14.10 -17.79
C LEU A 266 3.75 -14.31 -17.11
N ILE A 267 4.34 -13.27 -16.51
CA ILE A 267 5.61 -13.35 -15.78
C ILE A 267 5.47 -14.29 -14.57
N TRP A 268 4.41 -14.12 -13.77
CA TRP A 268 4.14 -14.96 -12.61
C TRP A 268 3.99 -16.44 -13.01
N GLN A 269 3.09 -16.75 -13.95
CA GLN A 269 2.85 -18.12 -14.39
C GLN A 269 4.10 -18.77 -14.99
N SER A 270 4.91 -18.01 -15.71
CA SER A 270 6.16 -18.53 -16.30
C SER A 270 7.21 -18.88 -15.24
N LEU A 271 7.38 -18.05 -14.22
CA LEU A 271 8.30 -18.31 -13.11
C LEU A 271 7.78 -19.40 -12.16
N ASP A 272 6.48 -19.43 -11.91
CA ASP A 272 5.82 -20.45 -11.09
C ASP A 272 6.00 -21.84 -11.71
N ARG A 273 5.76 -21.98 -13.02
CA ARG A 273 6.02 -23.25 -13.74
C ARG A 273 7.47 -23.73 -13.64
N VAL A 274 8.45 -22.83 -13.72
CA VAL A 274 9.87 -23.22 -13.56
C VAL A 274 10.12 -23.78 -12.17
N GLN A 275 9.50 -23.21 -11.14
CA GLN A 275 9.62 -23.70 -9.77
C GLN A 275 8.88 -25.04 -9.56
N THR A 276 7.66 -25.20 -10.10
CA THR A 276 6.85 -26.41 -9.93
C THR A 276 7.37 -27.61 -10.71
N ASP A 277 7.85 -27.36 -11.94
CA ASP A 277 8.35 -28.43 -12.82
C ASP A 277 9.81 -28.78 -12.51
N HIS A 278 10.45 -28.01 -11.62
CA HIS A 278 11.89 -28.10 -11.31
C HIS A 278 12.77 -28.09 -12.56
N SER A 279 12.34 -27.37 -13.61
CA SER A 279 13.00 -27.38 -14.92
C SER A 279 14.34 -26.63 -14.93
N PHE A 280 14.52 -25.69 -13.99
CA PHE A 280 15.76 -24.94 -13.84
C PHE A 280 15.95 -24.46 -12.40
N ASN A 281 17.19 -24.44 -11.90
CA ASN A 281 17.49 -23.91 -10.57
C ASN A 281 17.67 -22.38 -10.61
N LEU A 282 16.56 -21.65 -10.42
CA LEU A 282 16.53 -20.19 -10.44
C LEU A 282 17.43 -19.55 -9.37
N PHE A 283 17.51 -20.18 -8.19
CA PHE A 283 18.14 -19.60 -6.99
C PHE A 283 19.53 -20.19 -6.70
N SER A 284 20.21 -20.77 -7.70
CA SER A 284 21.62 -21.14 -7.57
C SER A 284 22.46 -20.47 -8.63
N SER A 285 23.64 -20.01 -8.22
CA SER A 285 24.68 -19.47 -9.12
C SER A 285 25.94 -20.35 -9.12
N GLU A 286 25.92 -21.53 -8.50
CA GLU A 286 27.09 -22.40 -8.32
C GLU A 286 27.72 -22.84 -9.65
N ALA A 287 26.89 -23.16 -10.65
CA ALA A 287 27.35 -23.52 -12.01
C ALA A 287 28.04 -22.35 -12.75
N TYR A 288 27.94 -21.13 -12.22
CA TYR A 288 28.46 -19.89 -12.79
C TYR A 288 29.50 -19.22 -11.88
N ALA A 289 30.11 -20.01 -10.98
CA ALA A 289 31.17 -19.55 -10.09
C ALA A 289 32.30 -18.83 -10.86
N PRO A 290 32.97 -17.82 -10.24
CA PRO A 290 32.85 -17.43 -8.82
C PRO A 290 31.70 -16.45 -8.52
N THR A 291 30.90 -16.07 -9.51
CA THR A 291 29.85 -15.06 -9.35
C THR A 291 28.62 -15.63 -8.63
N LYS A 292 28.03 -14.84 -7.73
CA LYS A 292 26.84 -15.19 -6.93
C LYS A 292 25.66 -14.25 -7.22
N ASN A 293 24.46 -14.66 -6.82
CA ASN A 293 23.22 -13.89 -6.93
C ASN A 293 22.87 -13.45 -8.37
N LEU A 294 23.06 -14.35 -9.35
CA LEU A 294 22.73 -14.08 -10.75
C LEU A 294 21.22 -14.17 -10.98
N MET A 295 20.62 -13.10 -11.52
CA MET A 295 19.17 -12.91 -11.76
C MET A 295 18.30 -12.85 -10.49
N PHE A 296 18.51 -13.77 -9.55
CA PHE A 296 17.87 -13.84 -8.24
C PHE A 296 18.93 -14.04 -7.17
N LYS A 297 18.59 -13.73 -5.93
CA LYS A 297 19.41 -14.07 -4.78
C LYS A 297 19.56 -15.58 -4.63
N ASP A 298 20.78 -16.03 -4.33
CA ASP A 298 21.02 -17.47 -4.10
C ASP A 298 20.38 -17.96 -2.78
N SER A 299 20.04 -17.03 -1.89
CA SER A 299 19.34 -17.31 -0.63
C SER A 299 17.81 -17.38 -0.79
N THR A 300 17.28 -17.17 -1.99
CA THR A 300 15.83 -17.21 -2.25
C THR A 300 15.34 -18.65 -2.15
N VAL A 301 14.30 -18.86 -1.35
CA VAL A 301 13.64 -20.16 -1.16
C VAL A 301 12.46 -20.31 -2.10
N LYS A 302 11.67 -19.24 -2.28
CA LYS A 302 10.54 -19.20 -3.19
C LYS A 302 10.23 -17.77 -3.64
N LEU A 303 9.41 -17.66 -4.67
CA LEU A 303 8.81 -16.39 -5.09
C LEU A 303 7.39 -16.23 -4.54
N VAL A 304 7.04 -15.01 -4.15
CA VAL A 304 5.71 -14.67 -3.62
C VAL A 304 5.09 -13.59 -4.48
N ARG A 305 3.87 -13.84 -4.96
CA ARG A 305 3.12 -12.86 -5.73
C ARG A 305 2.73 -11.67 -4.86
N VAL A 306 3.05 -10.47 -5.32
CA VAL A 306 2.70 -9.21 -4.65
C VAL A 306 1.24 -8.87 -4.99
N PRO A 307 0.45 -8.29 -4.05
CA PRO A 307 -0.92 -7.88 -4.34
C PRO A 307 -1.00 -6.97 -5.56
N PRO A 308 -2.07 -7.10 -6.38
CA PRO A 308 -2.32 -6.17 -7.48
C PRO A 308 -2.28 -4.72 -7.02
N ASN A 309 -1.89 -3.81 -7.92
CA ASN A 309 -1.82 -2.37 -7.66
C ASN A 309 -0.82 -1.94 -6.57
N THR A 310 0.02 -2.84 -6.06
CA THR A 310 1.16 -2.47 -5.19
C THR A 310 2.19 -1.71 -6.01
N ASP A 311 2.33 -0.41 -5.73
CA ASP A 311 3.38 0.42 -6.32
C ASP A 311 4.70 0.34 -5.52
N SER A 312 5.76 0.96 -6.02
CA SER A 312 7.06 0.98 -5.36
C SER A 312 7.04 1.60 -3.97
N PHE A 313 6.18 2.59 -3.72
CA PHE A 313 6.06 3.22 -2.41
C PHE A 313 5.44 2.26 -1.40
N LEU A 314 4.31 1.64 -1.74
CA LEU A 314 3.65 0.64 -0.90
C LEU A 314 4.59 -0.54 -0.62
N TYR A 315 5.32 -0.99 -1.64
CA TYR A 315 6.28 -2.08 -1.52
C TYR A 315 7.41 -1.81 -0.53
N LEU A 316 7.97 -0.61 -0.60
CA LEU A 316 9.12 -0.21 0.20
C LEU A 316 8.73 0.26 1.61
N GLY A 317 7.53 0.80 1.74
CA GLY A 317 6.96 1.27 2.98
C GLY A 317 7.45 2.63 3.46
N ALA A 318 6.70 3.22 4.39
CA ALA A 318 6.87 4.61 4.82
C ALA A 318 8.24 4.89 5.45
N ASN A 319 8.78 3.97 6.26
CA ASN A 319 10.08 4.15 6.92
C ASN A 319 11.23 4.24 5.89
N TYR A 320 11.28 3.28 4.95
CA TYR A 320 12.26 3.30 3.86
C TYR A 320 12.16 4.58 3.05
N MET A 321 10.93 5.01 2.75
CA MET A 321 10.67 6.24 1.98
C MET A 321 11.12 7.49 2.71
N SER A 322 10.90 7.57 4.04
CA SER A 322 11.39 8.68 4.86
C SER A 322 12.93 8.75 4.83
N ILE A 323 13.61 7.61 4.85
CA ILE A 323 15.07 7.55 4.73
C ILE A 323 15.52 8.01 3.34
N VAL A 324 14.89 7.54 2.27
CA VAL A 324 15.21 7.99 0.90
C VAL A 324 14.94 9.49 0.69
N HIS A 325 13.87 10.03 1.28
CA HIS A 325 13.59 11.47 1.24
C HIS A 325 14.65 12.28 2.01
N SER A 326 15.14 11.77 3.14
CA SER A 326 16.23 12.43 3.89
C SER A 326 17.50 12.61 3.06
N LEU A 327 17.77 11.69 2.12
CA LEU A 327 18.91 11.73 1.19
C LEU A 327 18.72 12.70 0.02
N LYS A 328 17.53 13.28 -0.12
CA LYS A 328 17.18 14.23 -1.18
C LYS A 328 16.81 15.61 -0.66
N LYS A 329 16.93 15.82 0.66
CA LYS A 329 16.48 17.04 1.34
C LYS A 329 17.12 18.27 0.68
N GLY A 330 16.28 19.16 0.14
CA GLY A 330 16.65 20.55 -0.16
C GLY A 330 16.55 21.39 1.11
N LYS A 331 16.90 22.69 1.07
CA LYS A 331 16.65 23.58 2.21
C LYS A 331 15.14 23.82 2.35
N GLU A 332 14.44 22.92 3.02
CA GLU A 332 13.08 23.22 3.47
C GLU A 332 13.15 24.41 4.45
N HIS A 333 12.64 25.56 4.00
CA HIS A 333 12.45 26.72 4.85
C HIS A 333 11.63 26.31 6.07
N LYS A 334 12.03 26.74 7.28
CA LYS A 334 11.29 26.48 8.53
C LYS A 334 9.80 26.88 8.45
N GLN A 335 9.44 27.78 7.53
CA GLN A 335 8.06 28.17 7.24
C GLN A 335 7.22 27.08 6.59
N ASP A 336 7.81 26.17 5.79
CA ASP A 336 7.08 25.10 5.10
C ASP A 336 6.66 23.98 6.07
N ARG A 337 7.38 23.86 7.20
CA ARG A 337 7.05 22.89 8.26
C ARG A 337 5.80 23.26 9.07
N GLN A 338 5.30 24.48 8.96
CA GLN A 338 4.19 24.99 9.78
C GLN A 338 2.81 24.70 9.16
N LYS A 339 2.70 24.56 7.83
CA LYS A 339 1.42 24.38 7.13
C LYS A 339 0.92 22.94 7.17
N GLN A 340 -0.38 22.73 7.28
CA GLN A 340 -1.01 21.42 7.23
C GLN A 340 -1.59 21.16 5.84
N LEU A 341 -1.11 20.11 5.16
CA LEU A 341 -1.66 19.67 3.88
C LEU A 341 -2.92 18.81 4.09
N TRP A 342 -4.11 19.37 3.90
CA TRP A 342 -5.37 18.64 3.99
C TRP A 342 -5.70 17.93 2.68
N CYS A 343 -6.03 16.64 2.73
CA CYS A 343 -6.47 15.90 1.56
C CYS A 343 -8.00 15.88 1.44
N ALA A 344 -8.51 16.43 0.34
CA ALA A 344 -9.92 16.49 -0.01
C ALA A 344 -10.26 15.48 -1.11
N VAL A 345 -11.40 14.80 -0.99
CA VAL A 345 -11.82 13.74 -1.91
C VAL A 345 -12.82 14.27 -2.93
N GLY A 346 -12.39 14.35 -4.18
CA GLY A 346 -13.19 14.83 -5.30
C GLY A 346 -13.39 16.35 -5.33
N HIS A 347 -14.04 16.82 -6.39
CA HIS A 347 -14.11 18.27 -6.69
C HIS A 347 -14.87 19.09 -5.63
N ALA A 348 -15.96 18.57 -5.08
CA ALA A 348 -16.78 19.31 -4.12
C ALA A 348 -16.06 19.53 -2.79
N GLU A 349 -15.38 18.51 -2.25
CA GLU A 349 -14.56 18.67 -1.05
C GLU A 349 -13.35 19.56 -1.33
N THR A 350 -12.75 19.46 -2.51
CA THR A 350 -11.60 20.30 -2.90
C THR A 350 -11.99 21.77 -2.88
N ALA A 351 -13.13 22.14 -3.49
CA ALA A 351 -13.61 23.53 -3.48
C ALA A 351 -13.89 24.07 -2.06
N LYS A 352 -14.43 23.23 -1.17
CA LYS A 352 -14.63 23.61 0.24
C LYS A 352 -13.30 23.75 0.98
N CYS A 353 -12.35 22.86 0.71
CA CYS A 353 -11.01 22.93 1.26
C CYS A 353 -10.30 24.21 0.80
N ASP A 354 -10.36 24.55 -0.48
CA ASP A 354 -9.74 25.78 -1.03
C ASP A 354 -10.29 27.03 -0.33
N THR A 355 -11.60 27.05 -0.05
CA THR A 355 -12.24 28.10 0.75
C THR A 355 -11.70 28.14 2.18
N TRP A 356 -11.59 26.98 2.83
CA TRP A 356 -11.01 26.87 4.17
C TRP A 356 -9.54 27.32 4.21
N SER A 357 -8.75 26.97 3.19
CA SER A 357 -7.35 27.38 3.05
C SER A 357 -7.22 28.91 3.02
N ILE A 358 -8.09 29.60 2.27
CA ILE A 358 -8.15 31.08 2.22
C ILE A 358 -8.51 31.65 3.59
N ASN A 359 -9.50 31.06 4.28
CA ASN A 359 -9.96 31.52 5.60
C ASN A 359 -8.96 31.22 6.72
N SER A 360 -8.02 30.29 6.49
CA SER A 360 -7.02 29.85 7.46
C SER A 360 -5.76 30.75 7.51
N VAL A 361 -5.76 31.86 6.75
CA VAL A 361 -4.64 32.79 6.65
C VAL A 361 -4.58 33.69 7.90
N SER A 362 -3.47 33.59 8.62
CA SER A 362 -3.10 34.51 9.70
C SER A 362 -1.66 34.99 9.48
N ASP A 363 -1.39 36.28 9.69
CA ASP A 363 -0.07 36.89 9.51
C ASP A 363 0.59 36.55 8.15
N ASP A 364 -0.18 36.69 7.05
CA ASP A 364 0.23 36.39 5.67
C ASP A 364 0.63 34.92 5.38
N THR A 365 0.28 33.99 6.28
CA THR A 365 0.52 32.54 6.09
C THR A 365 -0.73 31.71 6.32
N ALA A 366 -1.09 30.87 5.35
CA ALA A 366 -2.18 29.91 5.48
C ALA A 366 -1.76 28.74 6.39
N SER A 367 -2.56 28.43 7.41
CA SER A 367 -2.33 27.27 8.27
C SER A 367 -2.77 25.95 7.61
N ILE A 368 -3.69 26.02 6.64
CA ILE A 368 -4.21 24.89 5.85
C ILE A 368 -3.90 25.10 4.36
N GLU A 369 -3.48 24.04 3.69
CA GLU A 369 -3.32 23.98 2.23
C GLU A 369 -3.93 22.68 1.70
N CYS A 370 -4.54 22.72 0.52
CA CYS A 370 -5.40 21.64 0.04
C CYS A 370 -4.74 20.79 -1.03
N GLN A 371 -4.93 19.48 -0.88
CA GLN A 371 -4.52 18.45 -1.82
C GLN A 371 -5.76 17.70 -2.27
N SER A 372 -5.89 17.45 -3.56
CA SER A 372 -7.04 16.73 -4.11
C SER A 372 -6.68 15.29 -4.44
N ALA A 373 -7.59 14.36 -4.14
CA ALA A 373 -7.51 12.98 -4.60
C ALA A 373 -8.90 12.49 -5.06
N PRO A 374 -8.97 11.52 -6.00
CA PRO A 374 -10.25 11.02 -6.48
C PRO A 374 -10.95 10.10 -5.48
N THR A 375 -10.20 9.44 -4.58
CA THR A 375 -10.74 8.51 -3.58
C THR A 375 -10.08 8.71 -2.21
N VAL A 376 -10.73 8.22 -1.16
CA VAL A 376 -10.15 8.19 0.20
C VAL A 376 -8.85 7.41 0.24
N GLU A 377 -8.78 6.26 -0.44
CA GLU A 377 -7.55 5.45 -0.50
C GLU A 377 -6.38 6.20 -1.14
N ASP A 378 -6.65 7.01 -2.16
CA ASP A 378 -5.62 7.85 -2.77
C ASP A 378 -5.18 8.99 -1.84
N CYS A 379 -6.08 9.53 -1.02
CA CYS A 379 -5.69 10.41 0.08
C CYS A 379 -4.81 9.69 1.11
N LEU A 380 -5.15 8.47 1.53
CA LEU A 380 -4.31 7.68 2.44
C LEU A 380 -2.92 7.44 1.83
N LYS A 381 -2.82 7.08 0.54
CA LYS A 381 -1.53 6.95 -0.17
C LYS A 381 -0.75 8.26 -0.17
N LYS A 382 -1.38 9.40 -0.45
CA LYS A 382 -0.74 10.74 -0.39
C LYS A 382 -0.21 11.05 1.01
N ILE A 383 -0.96 10.72 2.05
CA ILE A 383 -0.52 10.89 3.44
C ILE A 383 0.68 10.01 3.75
N MET A 384 0.66 8.74 3.34
CA MET A 384 1.81 7.85 3.52
C MET A 384 3.05 8.39 2.78
N ARG A 385 2.86 8.98 1.60
CA ARG A 385 3.92 9.58 0.75
C ARG A 385 4.42 10.94 1.19
N LYS A 386 3.84 11.53 2.25
CA LYS A 386 4.08 12.92 2.68
C LYS A 386 3.71 13.97 1.63
N GLU A 387 2.81 13.63 0.70
CA GLU A 387 2.19 14.56 -0.26
C GLU A 387 0.94 15.23 0.32
N ALA A 388 0.40 14.67 1.41
CA ALA A 388 -0.64 15.25 2.24
C ALA A 388 -0.35 14.91 3.71
N ASP A 389 -1.06 15.53 4.64
CA ASP A 389 -0.84 15.36 6.07
C ASP A 389 -2.05 14.76 6.79
N ALA A 390 -3.28 15.08 6.43
CA ALA A 390 -4.46 14.51 7.07
C ALA A 390 -5.69 14.42 6.16
N VAL A 391 -6.62 13.55 6.52
CA VAL A 391 -7.93 13.40 5.89
C VAL A 391 -8.94 12.93 6.93
N ALA A 392 -10.20 13.36 6.82
CA ALA A 392 -11.30 12.85 7.64
C ALA A 392 -11.98 11.67 6.94
N VAL A 393 -12.18 10.58 7.68
CA VAL A 393 -12.62 9.29 7.13
C VAL A 393 -13.58 8.56 8.06
N ASP A 394 -14.38 7.63 7.53
CA ASP A 394 -15.26 6.79 8.34
C ASP A 394 -14.50 5.62 9.01
N GLY A 395 -15.12 4.96 9.99
CA GLY A 395 -14.49 3.86 10.75
C GLY A 395 -13.91 2.72 9.89
N GLY A 396 -14.50 2.42 8.73
CA GLY A 396 -13.97 1.40 7.81
C GLY A 396 -12.66 1.81 7.17
N GLN A 397 -12.55 3.10 6.85
CA GLN A 397 -11.34 3.68 6.30
C GLN A 397 -10.29 3.95 7.40
N VAL A 398 -10.70 4.18 8.66
CA VAL A 398 -9.78 4.17 9.81
C VAL A 398 -9.12 2.80 9.97
N PHE A 399 -9.85 1.70 9.76
CA PHE A 399 -9.26 0.36 9.76
C PHE A 399 -8.19 0.20 8.68
N THR A 400 -8.50 0.58 7.44
CA THR A 400 -7.54 0.54 6.32
C THR A 400 -6.32 1.43 6.60
N ALA A 401 -6.54 2.67 7.05
CA ALA A 401 -5.49 3.62 7.41
C ALA A 401 -4.58 3.04 8.52
N GLY A 402 -5.17 2.42 9.53
CA GLY A 402 -4.47 1.74 10.62
C GLY A 402 -3.61 0.58 10.15
N LYS A 403 -4.12 -0.26 9.24
CA LYS A 403 -3.32 -1.31 8.58
C LYS A 403 -2.14 -0.75 7.79
N CYS A 404 -2.26 0.48 7.30
CA CYS A 404 -1.20 1.22 6.62
C CYS A 404 -0.29 2.04 7.55
N GLY A 405 -0.40 1.88 8.88
CA GLY A 405 0.44 2.55 9.87
C GLY A 405 0.06 4.00 10.18
N LEU A 406 -1.11 4.46 9.72
CA LEU A 406 -1.66 5.76 10.09
C LEU A 406 -2.45 5.65 11.39
N VAL A 407 -2.64 6.78 12.07
CA VAL A 407 -3.31 6.84 13.38
C VAL A 407 -4.47 7.82 13.37
N PRO A 408 -5.59 7.52 14.07
CA PRO A 408 -6.65 8.49 14.30
C PRO A 408 -6.20 9.53 15.34
N VAL A 409 -6.51 10.80 15.11
CA VAL A 409 -6.04 11.90 15.97
C VAL A 409 -7.15 12.82 16.47
N MET A 410 -8.23 12.95 15.71
CA MET A 410 -9.40 13.74 16.08
C MET A 410 -10.65 12.99 15.63
N VAL A 411 -11.74 13.06 16.40
CA VAL A 411 -13.01 12.37 16.10
C VAL A 411 -14.18 13.34 16.13
N GLU A 412 -15.08 13.24 15.14
CA GLU A 412 -16.28 14.08 15.04
C GLU A 412 -17.26 13.79 16.19
N GLN A 413 -17.77 14.84 16.85
CA GLN A 413 -18.80 14.76 17.88
C GLN A 413 -20.19 15.11 17.34
N TYR A 414 -21.21 14.32 17.74
CA TYR A 414 -22.61 14.51 17.35
C TYR A 414 -23.55 14.53 18.59
N ASP A 415 -24.73 15.15 18.44
CA ASP A 415 -25.67 15.54 19.53
C ASP A 415 -26.29 14.43 20.40
N GLN A 416 -25.88 13.15 20.35
CA GLN A 416 -26.66 12.07 20.99
C GLN A 416 -25.89 10.92 21.67
N ALA A 417 -24.60 11.06 21.98
CA ALA A 417 -23.91 10.03 22.77
C ALA A 417 -22.84 10.60 23.72
N PRO A 418 -22.64 10.02 24.92
CA PRO A 418 -21.50 10.33 25.79
C PRO A 418 -20.14 9.99 25.16
N ALA A 419 -20.12 9.26 24.04
CA ALA A 419 -18.95 8.92 23.26
C ALA A 419 -19.34 8.92 21.77
N SER A 420 -18.61 9.67 20.95
CA SER A 420 -18.77 9.80 19.49
C SER A 420 -18.85 8.51 18.73
N SER A 421 -20.04 7.94 18.73
CA SER A 421 -20.32 6.64 18.16
C SER A 421 -21.77 6.59 17.72
N TYR A 422 -22.04 5.73 16.76
CA TYR A 422 -23.38 5.37 16.35
C TYR A 422 -23.53 3.86 16.33
N TYR A 423 -24.76 3.41 16.52
CA TYR A 423 -25.09 1.99 16.47
C TYR A 423 -25.38 1.57 15.02
N ALA A 424 -24.67 0.57 14.53
CA ALA A 424 -25.00 -0.15 13.31
C ALA A 424 -26.15 -1.13 13.61
N VAL A 425 -27.22 -1.08 12.81
CA VAL A 425 -28.44 -1.85 13.05
C VAL A 425 -28.94 -2.51 11.76
N ALA A 426 -29.70 -3.58 11.92
CA ALA A 426 -30.47 -4.21 10.85
C ALA A 426 -31.95 -3.89 11.04
N VAL A 427 -32.53 -3.19 10.08
CA VAL A 427 -33.93 -2.72 10.10
C VAL A 427 -34.78 -3.62 9.22
N VAL A 428 -35.96 -4.01 9.71
CA VAL A 428 -36.96 -4.79 8.97
C VAL A 428 -38.33 -4.13 9.09
N LYS A 429 -39.26 -4.47 8.19
CA LYS A 429 -40.67 -4.07 8.34
C LYS A 429 -41.30 -4.83 9.51
N LYS A 430 -42.06 -4.12 10.34
CA LYS A 430 -42.80 -4.71 11.46
C LYS A 430 -43.78 -5.77 10.95
N GLY A 431 -43.82 -6.91 11.62
CA GLY A 431 -44.69 -8.04 11.21
C GLY A 431 -44.21 -8.84 10.00
N SER A 432 -43.02 -8.56 9.43
CA SER A 432 -42.44 -9.34 8.32
C SER A 432 -42.03 -10.77 8.70
N GLY A 433 -41.87 -11.06 10.00
CA GLY A 433 -41.38 -12.34 10.50
C GLY A 433 -39.87 -12.55 10.28
N VAL A 434 -39.15 -11.56 9.75
CA VAL A 434 -37.70 -11.62 9.57
C VAL A 434 -36.99 -11.43 10.92
N THR A 435 -36.02 -12.29 11.20
CA THR A 435 -35.17 -12.29 12.40
C THR A 435 -33.73 -12.55 11.99
N TRP A 436 -32.77 -12.28 12.87
CA TRP A 436 -31.36 -12.56 12.58
C TRP A 436 -31.10 -14.04 12.23
N GLU A 437 -31.84 -14.95 12.84
CA GLU A 437 -31.70 -16.40 12.63
C GLU A 437 -32.28 -16.87 11.29
N ASN A 438 -33.24 -16.16 10.70
CA ASN A 438 -33.86 -16.52 9.42
C ASN A 438 -33.48 -15.58 8.26
N LEU A 439 -32.40 -14.80 8.41
CA LEU A 439 -31.87 -13.89 7.40
C LEU A 439 -31.41 -14.58 6.11
N LYS A 440 -31.01 -15.86 6.18
CA LYS A 440 -30.52 -16.61 5.02
C LYS A 440 -31.62 -16.78 3.97
N GLY A 441 -31.31 -16.46 2.72
CA GLY A 441 -32.23 -16.49 1.58
C GLY A 441 -33.15 -15.28 1.48
N LYS A 442 -32.99 -14.24 2.32
CA LYS A 442 -33.74 -12.99 2.23
C LYS A 442 -33.11 -12.01 1.25
N LYS A 443 -33.84 -10.95 0.91
CA LYS A 443 -33.36 -9.82 0.12
C LYS A 443 -32.75 -8.74 1.01
N SER A 444 -31.61 -8.17 0.63
CA SER A 444 -30.89 -7.22 1.49
C SER A 444 -30.61 -5.86 0.83
N CYS A 445 -30.63 -4.80 1.63
CA CYS A 445 -30.29 -3.44 1.24
C CYS A 445 -29.08 -2.95 2.05
N HIS A 446 -28.06 -2.47 1.35
CA HIS A 446 -26.77 -2.08 1.94
C HIS A 446 -26.40 -0.67 1.53
N THR A 447 -25.69 0.05 2.40
CA THR A 447 -25.24 1.41 2.10
C THR A 447 -24.19 1.47 0.97
N GLY A 448 -23.55 0.35 0.66
CA GLY A 448 -22.48 0.20 -0.32
C GLY A 448 -21.42 -0.81 0.15
N ILE A 449 -20.75 -1.47 -0.80
CA ILE A 449 -19.64 -2.41 -0.54
C ILE A 449 -18.53 -1.71 0.27
N GLY A 450 -17.98 -2.41 1.26
CA GLY A 450 -16.86 -1.92 2.06
C GLY A 450 -17.21 -0.88 3.14
N ARG A 451 -18.47 -0.42 3.19
CA ARG A 451 -18.93 0.54 4.21
C ARG A 451 -19.19 -0.16 5.54
N THR A 452 -18.90 0.55 6.62
CA THR A 452 -18.99 0.06 7.99
C THR A 452 -20.32 -0.61 8.35
N ALA A 453 -21.39 0.17 8.56
CA ALA A 453 -22.66 -0.35 9.07
C ALA A 453 -23.44 -1.15 8.02
N GLY A 454 -23.32 -0.76 6.75
CA GLY A 454 -24.07 -1.39 5.67
C GLY A 454 -23.43 -2.66 5.11
N TRP A 455 -22.15 -2.91 5.33
CA TRP A 455 -21.45 -4.06 4.73
C TRP A 455 -20.51 -4.76 5.72
N ASN A 456 -19.49 -4.07 6.23
CA ASN A 456 -18.40 -4.73 6.95
C ASN A 456 -18.88 -5.47 8.22
N ILE A 457 -19.68 -4.78 9.05
CA ILE A 457 -20.23 -5.36 10.28
C ILE A 457 -21.18 -6.53 9.99
N PRO A 458 -22.26 -6.37 9.18
CA PRO A 458 -23.17 -7.48 8.95
C PRO A 458 -22.49 -8.66 8.26
N MET A 459 -21.61 -8.44 7.28
CA MET A 459 -20.90 -9.53 6.60
C MET A 459 -19.91 -10.25 7.52
N GLY A 460 -19.21 -9.52 8.39
CA GLY A 460 -18.35 -10.12 9.41
C GLY A 460 -19.12 -11.02 10.38
N LEU A 461 -20.29 -10.57 10.85
CA LEU A 461 -21.16 -11.36 11.73
C LEU A 461 -21.74 -12.59 11.01
N ILE A 462 -22.12 -12.45 9.74
CA ILE A 462 -22.60 -13.57 8.91
C ILE A 462 -21.48 -14.58 8.70
N TYR A 463 -20.28 -14.13 8.36
CA TYR A 463 -19.11 -15.01 8.18
C TYR A 463 -18.81 -15.81 9.44
N ASN A 464 -18.88 -15.19 10.63
CA ASN A 464 -18.66 -15.88 11.90
C ASN A 464 -19.65 -17.04 12.15
N ARG A 465 -20.82 -17.03 11.52
CA ARG A 465 -21.82 -18.10 11.62
C ARG A 465 -21.70 -19.14 10.51
N GLU A 466 -21.54 -18.67 9.27
CA GLU A 466 -21.64 -19.53 8.08
C GLU A 466 -20.28 -20.06 7.61
N HIS A 467 -19.19 -19.36 7.92
CA HIS A 467 -17.83 -19.63 7.45
C HIS A 467 -17.69 -19.77 5.92
N ASP A 468 -18.55 -19.06 5.17
CA ASP A 468 -18.53 -19.00 3.71
C ASP A 468 -18.23 -17.56 3.26
N CYS A 469 -17.24 -17.40 2.39
CA CYS A 469 -16.86 -16.11 1.82
C CYS A 469 -17.75 -15.68 0.66
N ASP A 470 -18.56 -16.60 0.13
CA ASP A 470 -19.51 -16.31 -0.91
C ASP A 470 -20.85 -15.83 -0.33
N PHE A 471 -20.90 -14.53 0.01
CA PHE A 471 -22.11 -13.89 0.55
C PHE A 471 -23.28 -13.90 -0.45
N THR A 472 -23.04 -14.18 -1.73
CA THR A 472 -24.11 -14.30 -2.74
C THR A 472 -24.96 -15.56 -2.55
N LYS A 473 -24.44 -16.57 -1.82
CA LYS A 473 -25.22 -17.74 -1.39
C LYS A 473 -26.06 -17.48 -0.14
N PHE A 474 -25.74 -16.43 0.61
CA PHE A 474 -26.44 -16.11 1.85
C PHE A 474 -27.71 -15.28 1.60
N PHE A 475 -27.64 -14.23 0.79
CA PHE A 475 -28.80 -13.43 0.39
C PHE A 475 -29.27 -13.82 -1.01
N SER A 476 -30.59 -13.92 -1.23
CA SER A 476 -31.13 -14.32 -2.54
C SER A 476 -30.87 -13.29 -3.63
N SER A 477 -30.91 -12.02 -3.25
CA SER A 477 -30.59 -10.85 -4.07
C SER A 477 -30.46 -9.62 -3.18
N GLY A 478 -29.79 -8.58 -3.68
CA GLY A 478 -29.48 -7.40 -2.88
C GLY A 478 -29.44 -6.12 -3.71
N CYS A 479 -29.40 -4.99 -2.99
CA CYS A 479 -28.74 -3.79 -3.48
C CYS A 479 -27.57 -3.43 -2.56
N ALA A 480 -26.35 -3.66 -3.04
CA ALA A 480 -25.09 -3.23 -2.43
C ALA A 480 -24.28 -2.47 -3.49
N PRO A 481 -24.46 -1.15 -3.58
CA PRO A 481 -23.76 -0.35 -4.58
C PRO A 481 -22.23 -0.49 -4.46
N GLY A 482 -21.55 -0.60 -5.60
CA GLY A 482 -20.13 -0.94 -5.70
C GLY A 482 -19.86 -2.42 -5.98
N ALA A 483 -20.87 -3.28 -5.96
CA ALA A 483 -20.73 -4.67 -6.41
C ALA A 483 -20.65 -4.76 -7.95
N GLU A 484 -20.13 -5.87 -8.45
CA GLU A 484 -20.12 -6.17 -9.89
C GLU A 484 -21.54 -6.12 -10.47
N PRO A 485 -21.78 -5.48 -11.63
CA PRO A 485 -23.12 -5.28 -12.17
C PRO A 485 -23.94 -6.57 -12.37
N THR A 486 -23.28 -7.71 -12.59
CA THR A 486 -23.88 -9.04 -12.75
C THR A 486 -24.13 -9.77 -11.43
N SER A 487 -23.66 -9.24 -10.30
CA SER A 487 -23.81 -9.83 -8.98
C SER A 487 -25.28 -9.83 -8.52
N PRO A 488 -25.73 -10.84 -7.75
CA PRO A 488 -27.02 -10.80 -7.06
C PRO A 488 -27.20 -9.55 -6.20
N PHE A 489 -26.10 -8.98 -5.69
CA PHE A 489 -26.11 -7.73 -4.92
C PHE A 489 -26.40 -6.47 -5.74
N CYS A 490 -26.46 -6.51 -7.06
CA CYS A 490 -26.89 -5.38 -7.89
C CYS A 490 -28.32 -5.53 -8.43
N SER A 491 -28.98 -6.66 -8.14
CA SER A 491 -30.27 -7.01 -8.73
C SER A 491 -31.39 -6.06 -8.32
N LEU A 492 -31.35 -5.54 -7.09
CA LEU A 492 -32.37 -4.67 -6.52
C LEU A 492 -32.02 -3.18 -6.61
N CYS A 493 -30.82 -2.82 -7.07
CA CYS A 493 -30.44 -1.43 -7.29
C CYS A 493 -31.20 -0.82 -8.48
N VAL A 494 -31.44 0.49 -8.45
CA VAL A 494 -32.37 1.15 -9.38
C VAL A 494 -31.74 2.27 -10.22
N GLY A 495 -30.47 2.58 -9.99
CA GLY A 495 -29.74 3.64 -10.66
C GLY A 495 -30.29 5.03 -10.36
N SER A 496 -30.12 5.94 -11.32
CA SER A 496 -30.65 7.30 -11.29
C SER A 496 -32.17 7.34 -11.58
N GLY A 497 -32.75 6.22 -12.00
CA GLY A 497 -34.15 6.09 -12.39
C GLY A 497 -34.40 6.46 -13.85
N LYS A 498 -33.36 6.45 -14.70
CA LYS A 498 -33.51 6.57 -16.15
C LYS A 498 -33.94 5.22 -16.73
N ALA A 499 -34.86 5.24 -17.69
CA ALA A 499 -35.43 4.01 -18.26
C ALA A 499 -34.47 3.25 -19.20
N VAL A 500 -33.49 3.92 -19.81
CA VAL A 500 -32.53 3.33 -20.77
C VAL A 500 -31.15 3.95 -20.54
N GLY A 501 -30.10 3.12 -20.59
CA GLY A 501 -28.71 3.59 -20.48
C GLY A 501 -28.34 4.14 -19.10
N ASP A 502 -29.00 3.67 -18.03
CA ASP A 502 -28.73 4.11 -16.67
C ASP A 502 -27.43 3.49 -16.13
N GLU A 503 -26.31 4.10 -16.51
CA GLU A 503 -24.99 3.70 -16.03
C GLU A 503 -24.82 3.91 -14.51
N ALA A 504 -25.76 4.56 -13.83
CA ALA A 504 -25.69 4.74 -12.38
C ALA A 504 -26.12 3.49 -11.59
N LYS A 505 -26.76 2.51 -12.23
CA LYS A 505 -27.23 1.30 -11.54
C LYS A 505 -26.07 0.61 -10.80
N CYS A 506 -26.25 0.45 -9.50
CA CYS A 506 -25.29 -0.17 -8.59
C CYS A 506 -23.94 0.57 -8.48
N LYS A 507 -23.79 1.80 -9.00
CA LYS A 507 -22.59 2.60 -8.76
C LYS A 507 -22.54 3.04 -7.29
N ALA A 508 -21.36 3.01 -6.68
CA ALA A 508 -21.13 3.53 -5.33
C ALA A 508 -21.09 5.08 -5.32
N SER A 509 -22.09 5.74 -5.90
CA SER A 509 -22.24 7.19 -5.97
C SER A 509 -23.67 7.59 -5.64
N ALA A 510 -23.87 8.88 -5.32
CA ALA A 510 -25.19 9.44 -5.05
C ALA A 510 -26.15 9.39 -6.26
N ASP A 511 -25.64 9.04 -7.45
CA ASP A 511 -26.47 8.85 -8.65
C ASP A 511 -27.34 7.58 -8.54
N GLU A 512 -26.90 6.58 -7.76
CA GLU A 512 -27.72 5.42 -7.41
C GLU A 512 -28.66 5.80 -6.26
N LYS A 513 -29.98 5.76 -6.50
CA LYS A 513 -30.98 6.15 -5.48
C LYS A 513 -30.92 5.31 -4.22
N TYR A 514 -30.47 4.06 -4.30
CA TYR A 514 -30.33 3.17 -3.14
C TYR A 514 -28.94 3.23 -2.48
N TYR A 515 -28.09 4.18 -2.87
CA TYR A 515 -26.78 4.37 -2.27
C TYR A 515 -26.82 5.13 -0.92
N GLY A 516 -25.90 4.75 -0.04
CA GLY A 516 -25.75 5.35 1.28
C GLY A 516 -26.85 4.98 2.26
N TYR A 517 -26.87 5.66 3.40
CA TYR A 517 -27.76 5.33 4.50
C TYR A 517 -29.25 5.50 4.16
N ALA A 518 -29.64 6.68 3.64
CA ALA A 518 -31.02 6.95 3.26
C ALA A 518 -31.46 6.06 2.08
N GLY A 519 -30.57 5.78 1.12
CA GLY A 519 -30.84 4.91 -0.01
C GLY A 519 -31.07 3.45 0.39
N ALA A 520 -30.24 2.91 1.30
CA ALA A 520 -30.42 1.55 1.81
C ALA A 520 -31.75 1.39 2.57
N PHE A 521 -32.15 2.40 3.36
CA PHE A 521 -33.47 2.40 4.00
C PHE A 521 -34.60 2.53 2.97
N ARG A 522 -34.46 3.41 1.98
CA ARG A 522 -35.40 3.54 0.86
C ARG A 522 -35.62 2.22 0.12
N CYS A 523 -34.57 1.46 -0.11
CA CYS A 523 -34.62 0.12 -0.72
C CYS A 523 -35.52 -0.85 0.07
N LEU A 524 -35.49 -0.81 1.42
CA LEU A 524 -36.40 -1.59 2.25
C LEU A 524 -37.85 -1.08 2.14
N VAL A 525 -38.03 0.24 2.19
CA VAL A 525 -39.34 0.89 2.16
C VAL A 525 -40.08 0.58 0.87
N GLU A 526 -39.44 0.80 -0.27
CA GLU A 526 -39.99 0.59 -1.61
C GLU A 526 -40.14 -0.90 -2.00
N GLY A 527 -39.79 -1.82 -1.10
CA GLY A 527 -39.97 -3.26 -1.29
C GLY A 527 -38.87 -3.93 -2.12
N GLY A 528 -37.73 -3.26 -2.29
CA GLY A 528 -36.53 -3.84 -2.86
C GLY A 528 -36.01 -4.98 -2.00
N GLY A 529 -35.83 -4.76 -0.69
CA GLY A 529 -35.29 -5.75 0.25
C GLY A 529 -36.22 -6.09 1.43
N ASP A 530 -35.86 -7.14 2.16
CA ASP A 530 -36.51 -7.60 3.41
C ASP A 530 -35.81 -7.01 4.65
N VAL A 531 -34.54 -6.65 4.53
CA VAL A 531 -33.70 -6.06 5.59
C VAL A 531 -32.84 -4.93 5.02
N ALA A 532 -32.66 -3.85 5.79
CA ALA A 532 -31.69 -2.79 5.51
C ALA A 532 -30.64 -2.68 6.62
N PHE A 533 -29.38 -2.63 6.24
CA PHE A 533 -28.25 -2.43 7.16
C PHE A 533 -27.83 -0.96 7.16
N VAL A 534 -28.08 -0.25 8.27
CA VAL A 534 -27.95 1.21 8.37
C VAL A 534 -27.52 1.63 9.79
N LYS A 535 -27.35 2.94 10.04
CA LYS A 535 -27.21 3.48 11.41
C LYS A 535 -28.59 3.65 12.07
N HIS A 536 -28.65 3.53 13.40
CA HIS A 536 -29.90 3.61 14.17
C HIS A 536 -30.75 4.86 13.93
N THR A 537 -30.14 6.01 13.63
CA THR A 537 -30.86 7.28 13.43
C THR A 537 -31.62 7.36 12.10
N ILE A 538 -31.36 6.46 11.14
CA ILE A 538 -31.88 6.62 9.76
C ILE A 538 -33.38 6.49 9.67
N VAL A 539 -33.99 5.63 10.48
CA VAL A 539 -35.44 5.44 10.46
C VAL A 539 -36.11 6.75 10.86
N THR A 540 -35.73 7.33 12.00
CA THR A 540 -36.27 8.60 12.51
C THR A 540 -35.95 9.81 11.62
N GLU A 541 -34.77 9.84 10.98
CA GLU A 541 -34.40 10.89 10.03
C GLU A 541 -35.27 10.86 8.75
N ASN A 542 -35.92 9.73 8.44
CA ASN A 542 -36.69 9.51 7.22
C ASN A 542 -38.09 8.93 7.54
N SER A 543 -38.68 9.33 8.66
CA SER A 543 -40.06 8.98 9.02
C SER A 543 -40.71 10.09 9.83
N ASP A 544 -41.99 9.93 10.13
CA ASP A 544 -42.76 10.79 11.04
C ASP A 544 -42.77 12.27 10.60
N GLY A 545 -42.82 12.48 9.28
CA GLY A 545 -42.80 13.81 8.65
C GLY A 545 -41.39 14.36 8.38
N ASN A 546 -40.33 13.64 8.76
CA ASN A 546 -38.94 14.00 8.46
C ASN A 546 -38.45 13.44 7.13
N GLY A 547 -37.42 14.07 6.59
CA GLY A 547 -36.68 13.56 5.42
C GLY A 547 -37.25 14.01 4.07
N PRO A 548 -36.77 13.37 2.97
CA PRO A 548 -37.14 13.72 1.60
C PRO A 548 -38.56 13.27 1.23
N ASP A 549 -39.04 13.68 0.05
CA ASP A 549 -40.43 13.45 -0.40
C ASP A 549 -40.90 11.99 -0.36
N TRP A 550 -40.00 11.03 -0.63
CA TRP A 550 -40.33 9.60 -0.58
C TRP A 550 -40.58 9.10 0.86
N ALA A 551 -40.09 9.82 1.87
CA ALA A 551 -40.15 9.46 3.28
C ALA A 551 -41.31 10.13 4.05
N ARG A 552 -41.94 11.17 3.48
CA ARG A 552 -42.93 12.03 4.19
C ARG A 552 -44.08 11.28 4.87
N ASN A 553 -44.52 10.16 4.29
CA ASN A 553 -45.68 9.40 4.78
C ASN A 553 -45.30 8.16 5.61
N LEU A 554 -44.00 7.95 5.87
CA LEU A 554 -43.53 6.79 6.61
C LEU A 554 -43.68 7.03 8.11
N ARG A 555 -44.00 5.97 8.87
CA ARG A 555 -44.02 6.01 10.33
C ARG A 555 -42.89 5.17 10.88
N SER A 556 -42.15 5.67 11.86
CA SER A 556 -41.06 4.90 12.50
C SER A 556 -41.57 3.58 13.09
N SER A 557 -42.79 3.60 13.64
CA SER A 557 -43.47 2.45 14.24
C SER A 557 -43.79 1.30 13.27
N ASP A 558 -43.64 1.50 11.95
CA ASP A 558 -43.80 0.46 10.93
C ASP A 558 -42.54 -0.41 10.76
N TYR A 559 -41.47 -0.10 11.51
CA TYR A 559 -40.17 -0.76 11.41
C TYR A 559 -39.70 -1.30 12.76
N GLN A 560 -38.83 -2.32 12.73
CA GLN A 560 -38.24 -2.95 13.90
C GLN A 560 -36.75 -3.23 13.66
N LEU A 561 -36.00 -3.42 14.74
CA LEU A 561 -34.60 -3.83 14.69
C LEU A 561 -34.48 -5.34 14.93
N ILE A 562 -33.54 -5.96 14.23
CA ILE A 562 -33.13 -7.34 14.51
C ILE A 562 -31.65 -7.36 14.90
N CYS A 563 -31.31 -8.21 15.87
CA CYS A 563 -29.96 -8.42 16.36
C CYS A 563 -29.75 -9.89 16.72
N PRO A 564 -28.49 -10.39 16.73
CA PRO A 564 -28.18 -11.77 17.07
C PRO A 564 -28.76 -12.20 18.44
N GLY A 565 -29.38 -13.37 18.50
CA GLY A 565 -29.88 -13.95 19.76
C GLY A 565 -31.11 -13.26 20.38
N LYS A 566 -31.73 -12.28 19.71
CA LYS A 566 -32.96 -11.61 20.17
C LYS A 566 -34.05 -11.64 19.10
N GLY A 567 -35.30 -11.58 19.54
CA GLY A 567 -36.43 -11.30 18.65
C GLY A 567 -36.43 -9.85 18.16
N PRO A 568 -37.28 -9.48 17.18
CA PRO A 568 -37.41 -8.11 16.73
C PRO A 568 -37.82 -7.16 17.86
N VAL A 569 -37.17 -6.00 17.97
CA VAL A 569 -37.46 -4.95 18.97
C VAL A 569 -37.85 -3.64 18.31
N GLU A 570 -38.37 -2.70 19.10
CA GLU A 570 -38.69 -1.35 18.63
C GLU A 570 -37.42 -0.57 18.26
N ILE A 571 -37.51 0.37 17.32
CA ILE A 571 -36.34 1.12 16.84
C ILE A 571 -35.65 1.96 17.91
N SER A 572 -36.36 2.32 18.99
CA SER A 572 -35.82 3.04 20.15
C SER A 572 -34.84 2.22 20.97
N ASP A 573 -34.89 0.89 20.88
CA ASP A 573 -34.09 -0.02 21.70
C ASP A 573 -32.70 -0.31 21.11
N TYR A 574 -32.26 0.50 20.15
CA TYR A 574 -30.98 0.35 19.43
C TYR A 574 -29.78 0.19 20.36
N ALA A 575 -29.77 0.85 21.52
CA ALA A 575 -28.66 0.74 22.48
C ALA A 575 -28.52 -0.68 23.05
N THR A 576 -29.61 -1.45 23.09
CA THR A 576 -29.62 -2.85 23.55
C THR A 576 -29.73 -3.86 22.40
N CYS A 577 -30.15 -3.44 21.21
CA CYS A 577 -30.24 -4.26 20.00
C CYS A 577 -29.56 -3.57 18.81
N HIS A 578 -28.28 -3.88 18.63
CA HIS A 578 -27.45 -3.43 17.54
C HIS A 578 -26.49 -4.53 17.11
N LEU A 579 -25.86 -4.34 15.96
CA LEU A 579 -24.84 -5.25 15.42
C LEU A 579 -23.46 -4.92 15.98
N ALA A 580 -23.12 -3.64 16.04
CA ALA A 580 -21.93 -3.13 16.72
C ALA A 580 -22.07 -1.64 17.01
N VAL A 581 -21.30 -1.17 18.00
CA VAL A 581 -21.02 0.25 18.20
C VAL A 581 -19.93 0.65 17.22
N VAL A 582 -20.15 1.74 16.49
CA VAL A 582 -19.21 2.24 15.49
C VAL A 582 -18.74 3.63 15.89
N PRO A 583 -17.44 3.91 15.96
CA PRO A 583 -16.97 5.26 16.19
C PRO A 583 -17.42 6.21 15.08
N ALA A 584 -17.53 7.48 15.42
CA ALA A 584 -17.75 8.55 14.46
C ALA A 584 -16.57 8.66 13.48
N HIS A 585 -16.74 9.51 12.47
CA HIS A 585 -15.67 9.80 11.53
C HIS A 585 -14.47 10.38 12.26
N ALA A 586 -13.27 10.03 11.83
CA ALA A 586 -12.02 10.44 12.44
C ALA A 586 -11.08 11.06 11.41
N VAL A 587 -10.30 12.02 11.87
CA VAL A 587 -9.13 12.51 11.15
C VAL A 587 -8.00 11.53 11.37
N VAL A 588 -7.41 11.05 10.27
CA VAL A 588 -6.23 10.17 10.31
C VAL A 588 -5.01 10.90 9.76
N THR A 589 -3.85 10.62 10.34
CA THR A 589 -2.55 11.18 9.94
C THR A 589 -1.41 10.21 10.24
N ARG A 590 -0.17 10.60 9.91
CA ARG A 590 1.02 9.84 10.30
C ARG A 590 1.34 10.07 11.79
N PRO A 591 1.91 9.07 12.50
CA PRO A 591 2.25 9.21 13.91
C PRO A 591 3.13 10.43 14.24
N ASP A 592 4.10 10.76 13.37
CA ASP A 592 5.00 11.90 13.52
C ASP A 592 4.32 13.27 13.37
N ASN A 593 3.12 13.30 12.78
CA ASN A 593 2.33 14.51 12.57
C ASN A 593 1.24 14.73 13.63
N HIS A 594 0.97 13.77 14.53
CA HIS A 594 -0.15 13.79 15.47
C HIS A 594 -0.36 15.16 16.13
N ARG A 595 0.66 15.64 16.85
CA ARG A 595 0.62 16.91 17.60
C ARG A 595 0.36 18.13 16.73
N LYS A 596 0.93 18.15 15.52
CA LYS A 596 0.77 19.26 14.58
C LYS A 596 -0.68 19.33 14.08
N VAL A 597 -1.24 18.19 13.68
CA VAL A 597 -2.61 18.09 13.18
C VAL A 597 -3.61 18.48 14.26
N VAL A 598 -3.46 17.93 15.47
CA VAL A 598 -4.34 18.25 16.61
C VAL A 598 -4.32 19.75 16.92
N ARG A 599 -3.13 20.35 17.05
CA ARG A 599 -2.98 21.78 17.34
C ARG A 599 -3.69 22.65 16.29
N ILE A 600 -3.40 22.43 15.01
CA ILE A 600 -3.97 23.23 13.92
C ILE A 600 -5.50 23.05 13.86
N LEU A 601 -6.01 21.83 14.02
CA LEU A 601 -7.46 21.60 14.02
C LEU A 601 -8.17 22.17 15.24
N GLN A 602 -7.52 22.25 16.41
CA GLN A 602 -8.09 22.93 17.58
C GLN A 602 -8.15 24.45 17.37
N GLU A 603 -7.14 25.04 16.73
CA GLU A 603 -7.10 26.46 16.37
C GLU A 603 -8.15 26.82 15.31
N GLN A 604 -8.39 25.94 14.33
CA GLN A 604 -9.29 26.18 13.19
C GLN A 604 -10.77 25.86 13.47
N GLN A 605 -11.10 25.20 14.58
CA GLN A 605 -12.48 24.75 14.90
C GLN A 605 -13.47 25.87 15.28
N VAL A 606 -13.15 27.12 14.96
CA VAL A 606 -14.04 28.26 15.19
C VAL A 606 -15.17 28.20 14.16
N SER A 607 -16.40 28.01 14.67
CA SER A 607 -17.65 27.73 13.96
C SER A 607 -17.80 28.38 12.58
N ASP A 608 -17.99 27.56 11.54
CA ASP A 608 -18.50 28.00 10.24
C ASP A 608 -19.65 27.09 9.79
N GLU A 609 -20.83 27.67 9.61
CA GLU A 609 -22.01 27.00 9.03
C GLU A 609 -21.80 26.80 7.52
N SER A 610 -22.07 25.59 7.03
CA SER A 610 -21.86 25.21 5.62
C SER A 610 -22.88 25.89 4.70
N GLU A 611 -22.47 26.88 3.90
CA GLU A 611 -23.34 27.52 2.89
C GLU A 611 -23.41 26.76 1.54
N ASN A 612 -22.49 25.82 1.25
CA ASN A 612 -22.46 25.14 -0.07
C ASN A 612 -22.12 23.64 0.03
N GLY A 613 -23.15 22.79 -0.11
CA GLY A 613 -23.02 21.33 -0.18
C GLY A 613 -23.24 20.62 1.16
N LYS A 614 -23.57 19.31 1.11
CA LYS A 614 -23.86 18.48 2.29
C LYS A 614 -22.70 17.52 2.59
N ASN A 615 -22.25 17.48 3.85
CA ASN A 615 -21.24 16.56 4.39
C ASN A 615 -19.91 16.56 3.62
N LEU A 616 -19.36 17.75 3.37
CA LEU A 616 -18.08 17.94 2.70
C LEU A 616 -16.96 18.16 3.73
N LEU A 617 -15.84 17.43 3.60
CA LEU A 617 -14.71 17.34 4.54
C LEU A 617 -15.09 16.69 5.89
N PHE A 618 -16.12 17.21 6.54
CA PHE A 618 -16.69 16.68 7.78
C PHE A 618 -18.21 16.51 7.63
N LYS A 619 -18.85 15.77 8.53
CA LYS A 619 -20.32 15.75 8.58
C LYS A 619 -20.87 17.11 8.98
N ASP A 620 -21.97 17.54 8.35
CA ASP A 620 -22.63 18.81 8.71
C ASP A 620 -23.21 18.78 10.12
N SER A 621 -23.49 17.58 10.65
CA SER A 621 -23.94 17.36 12.03
C SER A 621 -22.81 17.42 13.06
N THR A 622 -21.56 17.61 12.65
CA THR A 622 -20.40 17.70 13.55
C THR A 622 -20.48 18.96 14.39
N LYS A 623 -20.41 18.83 15.71
CA LYS A 623 -20.37 19.97 16.63
C LYS A 623 -18.97 20.45 16.92
N CYS A 624 -18.05 19.51 17.11
CA CYS A 624 -16.63 19.75 17.30
C CYS A 624 -15.86 18.48 16.98
N LEU A 625 -14.54 18.58 16.93
CA LEU A 625 -13.65 17.44 16.89
C LEU A 625 -12.99 17.26 18.26
N GLN A 626 -13.15 16.08 18.84
CA GLN A 626 -12.48 15.71 20.08
C GLN A 626 -11.14 15.06 19.76
N GLU A 627 -10.11 15.39 20.52
CA GLU A 627 -8.80 14.74 20.42
C GLU A 627 -8.87 13.27 20.79
N VAL A 628 -8.20 12.43 19.98
CA VAL A 628 -7.89 11.04 20.30
C VAL A 628 -6.50 11.01 20.93
N ALA A 629 -6.42 10.47 22.15
CA ALA A 629 -5.19 10.49 22.95
C ALA A 629 -3.97 9.96 22.18
N GLU A 630 -2.84 10.68 22.28
CA GLU A 630 -1.58 10.30 21.64
C GLU A 630 -1.18 8.87 22.05
N GLY A 631 -0.79 8.04 21.08
CA GLY A 631 -0.47 6.62 21.29
C GLY A 631 -1.67 5.67 21.22
N SER A 632 -2.89 6.17 21.05
CA SER A 632 -4.06 5.31 20.78
C SER A 632 -3.92 4.61 19.43
N THR A 633 -4.09 3.30 19.44
CA THR A 633 -4.10 2.49 18.22
C THR A 633 -5.46 2.58 17.50
N TYR A 634 -5.48 2.27 16.21
CA TYR A 634 -6.74 2.21 15.46
C TYR A 634 -7.65 1.10 16.00
N GLU A 635 -7.11 0.00 16.54
CA GLU A 635 -7.90 -1.06 17.19
C GLU A 635 -8.59 -0.57 18.45
N GLN A 636 -7.88 0.18 19.30
CA GLN A 636 -8.46 0.79 20.51
C GLN A 636 -9.54 1.82 20.16
N PHE A 637 -9.30 2.62 19.12
CA PHE A 637 -10.28 3.60 18.63
C PHE A 637 -11.54 2.94 18.08
N LEU A 638 -11.39 1.87 17.28
CA LEU A 638 -12.51 1.16 16.65
C LEU A 638 -13.30 0.29 17.62
N GLY A 639 -12.64 -0.18 18.69
CA GLY A 639 -13.26 -1.04 19.70
C GLY A 639 -13.30 -2.51 19.30
N GLU A 640 -13.41 -3.37 20.30
CA GLU A 640 -13.29 -4.83 20.15
C GLU A 640 -14.35 -5.44 19.23
N ALA A 641 -15.63 -5.11 19.43
CA ALA A 641 -16.72 -5.65 18.61
C ALA A 641 -16.58 -5.32 17.12
N TYR A 642 -16.11 -4.10 16.79
CA TYR A 642 -15.83 -3.72 15.41
C TYR A 642 -14.67 -4.53 14.84
N MET A 643 -13.59 -4.63 15.62
CA MET A 643 -12.39 -5.35 15.22
C MET A 643 -12.65 -6.83 15.00
N ASP A 644 -13.52 -7.46 15.79
CA ASP A 644 -13.88 -8.87 15.63
C ASP A 644 -14.70 -9.11 14.35
N ALA A 645 -15.66 -8.24 14.04
CA ALA A 645 -16.39 -8.30 12.78
C ALA A 645 -15.44 -8.10 11.57
N MET A 646 -14.51 -7.15 11.66
CA MET A 646 -13.52 -6.93 10.60
C MET A 646 -12.58 -8.12 10.45
N LYS A 647 -12.00 -8.64 11.54
CA LYS A 647 -11.11 -9.81 11.50
C LYS A 647 -11.80 -11.01 10.87
N ALA A 648 -13.06 -11.26 11.23
CA ALA A 648 -13.88 -12.30 10.64
C ALA A 648 -14.05 -12.11 9.14
N LEU A 649 -14.47 -10.92 8.72
CA LEU A 649 -14.67 -10.59 7.31
C LEU A 649 -13.36 -10.71 6.49
N ARG A 650 -12.22 -10.34 7.09
CA ARG A 650 -10.91 -10.36 6.44
C ARG A 650 -10.29 -11.74 6.27
N ILE A 651 -10.91 -12.80 6.81
CA ILE A 651 -10.58 -14.16 6.37
C ILE A 651 -10.94 -14.33 4.88
N CYS A 652 -11.97 -13.63 4.42
CA CYS A 652 -12.31 -13.51 3.01
C CYS A 652 -11.48 -12.41 2.35
N SER A 653 -10.28 -12.76 1.88
CA SER A 653 -9.30 -11.81 1.33
C SER A 653 -9.83 -10.94 0.19
N GLU A 654 -10.81 -11.42 -0.57
CA GLU A 654 -11.45 -10.65 -1.65
C GLU A 654 -12.22 -9.42 -1.15
N THR A 655 -12.63 -9.42 0.12
CA THR A 655 -13.36 -8.28 0.72
C THR A 655 -12.44 -7.14 1.14
N ALA A 656 -11.13 -7.40 1.26
CA ALA A 656 -10.13 -6.39 1.56
C ALA A 656 -9.85 -5.55 0.31
N SER A 657 -9.69 -4.24 0.48
CA SER A 657 -9.28 -3.39 -0.64
C SER A 657 -7.83 -3.67 -1.05
N ASP A 658 -7.45 -3.27 -2.25
CA ASP A 658 -6.08 -3.47 -2.73
C ASP A 658 -5.05 -2.71 -1.90
N LEU A 659 -5.41 -1.51 -1.41
CA LEU A 659 -4.58 -0.77 -0.47
C LEU A 659 -4.41 -1.54 0.84
N GLU A 660 -5.50 -2.07 1.41
CA GLU A 660 -5.44 -2.86 2.63
C GLU A 660 -4.57 -4.11 2.44
N LYS A 661 -4.75 -4.86 1.34
CA LYS A 661 -3.93 -6.02 0.99
C LYS A 661 -2.46 -5.65 0.88
N SER A 662 -2.15 -4.53 0.22
CA SER A 662 -0.78 -4.03 0.09
C SER A 662 -0.18 -3.72 1.46
N CYS A 663 -0.88 -2.94 2.29
CA CYS A 663 -0.41 -2.58 3.62
C CYS A 663 -0.27 -3.79 4.56
N ALA A 664 -1.17 -4.78 4.47
CA ALA A 664 -1.11 -6.02 5.24
C ALA A 664 -0.01 -6.98 4.75
N PHE A 665 0.27 -6.99 3.44
CA PHE A 665 1.40 -7.72 2.84
C PHE A 665 2.74 -7.18 3.40
N HIS A 666 2.79 -5.88 3.73
CA HIS A 666 3.96 -5.18 4.26
C HIS A 666 3.97 -5.02 5.79
N THR A 667 3.79 -6.10 6.55
CA THR A 667 4.10 -6.11 8.00
C THR A 667 5.59 -5.84 8.31
N CYS A 668 6.42 -5.54 7.31
CA CYS A 668 7.72 -4.88 7.40
C CYS A 668 7.69 -3.55 8.20
N GLN A 669 6.55 -2.86 8.27
CA GLN A 669 6.42 -1.53 8.91
C GLN A 669 6.17 -1.57 10.43
N GLN A 670 5.87 -2.73 11.01
CA GLN A 670 5.71 -2.89 12.46
C GLN A 670 7.08 -3.18 13.07
N GLY A 671 7.79 -2.11 13.45
CA GLY A 671 9.08 -2.16 14.11
C GLY A 671 9.31 -0.93 14.95
#